data_AF-A0A2E6VU45-F1
#
_entry.id   AF-A0A2E6VU45-F1
#
_cell.length_a   1.000
_cell.length_b   1.000
_cell.length_c   1.000
_cell.angle_alpha   90.00
_cell.angle_beta   90.00
_cell.angle_gamma   90.00
#
_symmetry.space_group_name_H-M   'P 1'
#
loop_
_entity.id
_entity.type
_entity.pdbx_description
1 polymer ?
#
loop_
_entity_poly.entity_id
_entity_poly.type
_entity_poly.pdbx_seq_one_letter_code
_entity_poly.pdbx_strand_id
1 'polypeptide(L)'
;MPITNNPNRPVANVPLSDLKGKEIPQDDKKIASTPSHDITMNTDYMMRDGSKLNMPDFKLKLRNIEDPGAKDKIIDMPQADIDKIKKGKDFEKSLGKLIEANKAYLNPSKDDLLATLPEGERSNYAYNNIIGRRNEKFFDEAGALLNKTNLTGDEAKDARRALNFAHRDAFRGRAVDFDRADTGSYWSYGKDAPFTHIYDKMLKSLPEGDPKRESIQNELDFIFTKKYVTSGKVDENNAEKTMGVIAIDKNSRDVVSMTKGSETGLNASYETLKVPADAGEHAGKAVYRDGDKHYFAGGSTEVPADLVSKLESKPANDIVFRKLKDDEKLRENFRYDWNGNRMMDTEKINTGWWGHCDIKATMETILTDMKGSGGVNEFNSASGKTTNYSRADQLEGLASLLNHGDGYVVDGQRRAVTISPSEFAGARFDDRPTSMSVELGGRNLDLQVRVKGLKKGEESLDLNKTFATKIVDDKMESFTDNPDIKRVERGDTNFIDGSKMTISGTTDGYSFDDMGRPVESKTPFTIDPNAAEGERQLIATNLRDLQSRELERVYFDPTTKEISVVDTQFVKNAEGKFEAKEGDARVMGKMTGVELGREMTGGDDIEGKLELLKEAIRSGDKMATDSDAREEVWNGEVHRIKEETAWRSPDGKWERVDIKVDATFGTNKVGTFLHKLDDEGKIIDTAEVKPAVDFYWKDRPRVSPVVVDRGNVYINKAMTERGVVDLGEGMMSSLGAMRDLNDLVYLGLKSKNNEAAYTIVHEGKRLVYDNKADWEADVKKLGGEIPAED
;
A
#
# COMPACT_ATOMS: atom_id res chain seq x y z
N MET A 1 11.77 23.66 25.26
CA MET A 1 11.35 24.99 25.76
C MET A 1 10.41 24.78 26.94
N PRO A 2 10.44 25.63 27.99
CA PRO A 2 9.46 25.53 29.05
C PRO A 2 8.09 25.96 28.53
N ILE A 3 7.09 25.12 28.77
CA ILE A 3 5.69 25.35 28.44
C ILE A 3 5.25 26.63 29.16
N THR A 4 4.86 27.66 28.43
CA THR A 4 4.26 28.85 29.03
C THR A 4 2.87 28.48 29.54
N ASN A 5 2.76 28.33 30.86
CA ASN A 5 1.51 28.07 31.55
C ASN A 5 0.43 29.08 31.12
N ASN A 6 -0.76 28.56 30.80
CA ASN A 6 -1.97 29.36 30.70
C ASN A 6 -2.15 30.12 32.04
N PRO A 7 -2.15 31.47 32.04
CA PRO A 7 -2.12 32.26 33.28
C PRO A 7 -3.41 32.16 34.12
N ASN A 8 -4.46 31.47 33.65
CA ASN A 8 -5.77 31.42 34.31
C ASN A 8 -6.14 30.08 34.96
N ARG A 9 -5.22 29.10 35.04
CA ARG A 9 -5.42 27.90 35.88
C ARG A 9 -4.14 27.60 36.65
N PRO A 10 -4.11 27.76 37.99
CA PRO A 10 -3.00 27.24 38.77
C PRO A 10 -3.10 25.72 38.74
N VAL A 11 -2.41 25.09 37.79
CA VAL A 11 -2.09 23.67 37.93
C VAL A 11 -1.32 23.58 39.23
N ALA A 12 -1.85 22.85 40.22
CA ALA A 12 -1.14 22.62 41.46
C ALA A 12 0.27 22.12 41.09
N ASN A 13 1.32 22.73 41.65
CA ASN A 13 2.72 22.37 41.35
C ASN A 13 3.02 21.00 41.98
N VAL A 14 2.45 19.95 41.40
CA VAL A 14 2.51 18.56 41.84
C VAL A 14 3.64 17.89 41.07
N PRO A 15 4.74 17.50 41.70
CA PRO A 15 5.82 16.82 40.99
C PRO A 15 5.37 15.47 40.39
N LEU A 16 6.05 15.01 39.33
CA LEU A 16 5.83 13.66 38.78
C LEU A 16 5.98 12.55 39.82
N SER A 17 6.93 12.69 40.77
CA SER A 17 7.17 11.71 41.86
C SER A 17 6.00 11.55 42.82
N ASP A 18 5.07 12.49 42.76
CA ASP A 18 3.92 12.61 43.64
C ASP A 18 2.67 11.96 43.03
N LEU A 19 2.78 11.44 41.80
CA LEU A 19 1.76 10.71 41.07
C LEU A 19 2.06 9.20 41.13
N LYS A 20 1.02 8.38 41.17
CA LYS A 20 1.09 6.92 41.28
C LYS A 20 1.33 6.20 39.95
N GLY A 21 1.06 6.88 38.84
CA GLY A 21 1.22 6.32 37.50
C GLY A 21 2.68 6.05 37.15
N LYS A 22 2.92 5.05 36.31
CA LYS A 22 4.25 4.65 35.84
C LYS A 22 4.50 5.20 34.44
N GLU A 23 5.67 5.78 34.21
CA GLU A 23 6.05 6.29 32.90
C GLU A 23 6.13 5.15 31.87
N ILE A 24 5.58 5.35 30.67
CA ILE A 24 5.79 4.42 29.55
C ILE A 24 7.27 4.47 29.14
N PRO A 25 7.94 3.32 28.93
CA PRO A 25 9.29 3.31 28.39
C PRO A 25 9.38 4.14 27.11
N GLN A 26 10.38 5.02 27.05
CA GLN A 26 10.69 5.83 25.86
C GLN A 26 12.03 5.42 25.27
N ASP A 27 12.39 4.14 25.40
CA ASP A 27 13.62 3.51 24.89
C ASP A 27 13.28 2.30 24.00
N ASP A 28 14.29 1.53 23.62
CA ASP A 28 14.17 0.32 22.80
C ASP A 28 13.37 -0.82 23.46
N LYS A 29 13.00 -0.68 24.74
CA LYS A 29 12.15 -1.65 25.46
C LYS A 29 10.67 -1.41 25.27
N LYS A 30 10.28 -0.33 24.59
CA LYS A 30 8.88 -0.07 24.22
C LYS A 30 8.44 -1.01 23.10
N ILE A 31 8.18 -2.26 23.46
CA ILE A 31 7.87 -3.37 22.54
C ILE A 31 6.45 -3.88 22.80
N ALA A 32 5.66 -3.99 21.73
CA ALA A 32 4.38 -4.71 21.70
C ALA A 32 4.51 -5.96 20.83
N SER A 33 4.09 -7.12 21.33
CA SER A 33 4.19 -8.38 20.61
C SER A 33 2.84 -8.79 20.04
N THR A 34 2.83 -9.16 18.76
CA THR A 34 1.77 -9.89 18.07
C THR A 34 2.10 -11.39 18.10
N PRO A 35 1.22 -12.27 17.56
CA PRO A 35 1.56 -13.69 17.46
C PRO A 35 2.85 -13.96 16.65
N SER A 36 3.13 -13.17 15.60
CA SER A 36 4.27 -13.39 14.70
C SER A 36 5.39 -12.36 14.80
N HIS A 37 5.12 -11.15 15.30
CA HIS A 37 6.07 -10.04 15.29
C HIS A 37 6.23 -9.38 16.66
N ASP A 38 7.44 -8.91 16.94
CA ASP A 38 7.70 -7.88 17.93
C ASP A 38 7.74 -6.52 17.23
N ILE A 39 6.94 -5.59 17.74
CA ILE A 39 6.86 -4.21 17.26
C ILE A 39 7.58 -3.33 18.27
N THR A 40 8.77 -2.89 17.92
CA THR A 40 9.45 -1.80 18.64
C THR A 40 8.76 -0.50 18.26
N MET A 41 8.47 0.37 19.22
CA MET A 41 7.77 1.65 19.02
C MET A 41 8.65 2.88 19.24
N ASN A 42 9.89 2.67 19.69
CA ASN A 42 10.87 3.70 19.94
C ASN A 42 12.30 3.12 19.85
N THR A 43 13.25 3.90 19.35
CA THR A 43 14.66 3.51 19.24
C THR A 43 15.55 4.56 19.90
N ASP A 44 16.55 4.10 20.65
CA ASP A 44 17.63 4.94 21.18
C ASP A 44 18.67 5.19 20.08
N TYR A 45 18.86 6.45 19.69
CA TYR A 45 19.96 6.85 18.82
C TYR A 45 21.07 7.51 19.64
N MET A 46 22.29 7.00 19.49
CA MET A 46 23.47 7.63 20.06
C MET A 46 23.93 8.77 19.15
N MET A 47 23.85 9.99 19.67
CA MET A 47 24.35 11.19 19.01
C MET A 47 25.88 11.24 19.08
N ARG A 48 26.50 12.04 18.21
CA ARG A 48 27.98 12.16 18.14
C ARG A 48 28.61 12.67 19.45
N ASP A 49 27.85 13.41 20.24
CA ASP A 49 28.27 13.91 21.56
C ASP A 49 28.10 12.89 22.69
N GLY A 50 27.66 11.67 22.37
CA GLY A 50 27.40 10.59 23.32
C GLY A 50 26.05 10.68 24.02
N SER A 51 25.23 11.69 23.73
CA SER A 51 23.85 11.76 24.22
C SER A 51 22.94 10.77 23.51
N LYS A 52 21.85 10.37 24.17
CA LYS A 52 20.80 9.52 23.59
C LYS A 52 19.64 10.38 23.14
N LEU A 53 19.23 10.21 21.89
CA LEU A 53 18.00 10.76 21.35
C LEU A 53 16.98 9.65 21.16
N ASN A 54 15.87 9.76 21.90
CA ASN A 54 14.81 8.77 21.87
C ASN A 54 13.82 9.12 20.76
N MET A 55 13.76 8.28 19.75
CA MET A 55 13.00 8.53 18.53
C MET A 55 11.81 7.59 18.42
N PRO A 56 10.60 8.11 18.15
CA PRO A 56 9.46 7.28 17.75
C PRO A 56 9.84 6.46 16.51
N ASP A 57 9.76 5.14 16.62
CA ASP A 57 10.21 4.22 15.57
C ASP A 57 9.33 2.97 15.63
N PHE A 58 8.33 2.90 14.75
CA PHE A 58 7.54 1.69 14.54
C PHE A 58 8.38 0.75 13.70
N LYS A 59 8.92 -0.30 14.30
CA LYS A 59 9.82 -1.25 13.64
C LYS A 59 9.41 -2.69 13.96
N LEU A 60 9.15 -3.44 12.91
CA LEU A 60 8.80 -4.86 12.99
C LEU A 60 10.03 -5.75 13.04
N LYS A 61 9.93 -6.82 13.82
CA LYS A 61 10.87 -7.94 13.82
C LYS A 61 10.08 -9.23 13.97
N LEU A 62 10.34 -10.22 13.14
CA LEU A 62 9.77 -11.56 13.33
C LEU A 62 10.18 -12.13 14.69
N ARG A 63 9.23 -12.72 15.40
CA ARG A 63 9.49 -13.36 16.69
C ARG A 63 10.31 -14.62 16.50
N ASN A 64 11.35 -14.77 17.31
CA ASN A 64 12.05 -16.04 17.40
C ASN A 64 11.34 -16.89 18.47
N ILE A 65 10.54 -17.85 18.03
CA ILE A 65 9.86 -18.80 18.93
C ILE A 65 10.86 -19.88 19.35
N GLU A 66 10.97 -20.17 20.63
CA GLU A 66 11.79 -21.27 21.12
C GLU A 66 11.06 -22.60 20.90
N ASP A 67 11.77 -23.62 20.39
CA ASP A 67 11.23 -24.99 20.31
C ASP A 67 11.69 -25.77 21.55
N PRO A 68 10.85 -25.95 22.59
CA PRO A 68 11.23 -26.67 23.80
C PRO A 68 11.53 -28.16 23.53
N GLY A 69 11.06 -28.69 22.40
CA GLY A 69 11.34 -30.04 21.94
C GLY A 69 12.51 -30.13 20.95
N ALA A 70 13.27 -29.05 20.73
CA ALA A 70 14.40 -29.07 19.80
C ALA A 70 15.37 -30.20 20.15
N LYS A 71 15.69 -31.04 19.16
CA LYS A 71 16.71 -32.08 19.29
C LYS A 71 18.01 -31.57 18.69
N ASP A 72 19.15 -31.83 19.32
CA ASP A 72 20.47 -31.54 18.73
C ASP A 72 20.72 -32.35 17.46
N LYS A 73 20.21 -33.58 17.42
CA LYS A 73 20.29 -34.51 16.28
C LYS A 73 18.96 -35.26 16.14
N ILE A 74 18.41 -35.31 14.94
CA ILE A 74 17.13 -36.00 14.65
C ILE A 74 17.38 -37.39 14.07
N ILE A 75 18.36 -37.52 13.16
CA ILE A 75 18.69 -38.77 12.48
C ILE A 75 19.89 -39.42 13.14
N ASP A 76 19.68 -40.51 13.88
CA ASP A 76 20.74 -41.33 14.45
C ASP A 76 20.77 -42.71 13.80
N MET A 77 21.56 -42.85 12.72
CA MET A 77 21.75 -44.11 12.01
C MET A 77 23.17 -44.66 12.28
N PRO A 78 23.30 -45.88 12.85
CA PRO A 78 24.61 -46.50 13.05
C PRO A 78 25.35 -46.73 11.73
N GLN A 79 26.68 -46.63 11.74
CA GLN A 79 27.51 -46.84 10.55
C GLN A 79 27.24 -48.19 9.87
N ALA A 80 26.99 -49.25 10.64
CA ALA A 80 26.67 -50.57 10.11
C ALA A 80 25.38 -50.60 9.25
N ASP A 81 24.43 -49.70 9.49
CA ASP A 81 23.22 -49.56 8.67
C ASP A 81 23.46 -48.65 7.46
N ILE A 82 24.28 -47.61 7.61
CA ILE A 82 24.76 -46.79 6.48
C ILE A 82 25.50 -47.67 5.47
N ASP A 83 26.37 -48.57 5.95
CA ASP A 83 27.17 -49.46 5.11
C ASP A 83 26.31 -50.44 4.31
N LYS A 84 25.06 -50.71 4.71
CA LYS A 84 24.09 -51.54 3.97
C LYS A 84 23.44 -50.80 2.81
N ILE A 85 23.54 -49.47 2.74
CA ILE A 85 23.00 -48.66 1.64
C ILE A 85 23.95 -48.78 0.45
N LYS A 86 23.59 -49.61 -0.53
CA LYS A 86 24.41 -49.87 -1.73
C LYS A 86 23.79 -49.30 -3.00
N LYS A 87 22.50 -48.98 -2.98
CA LYS A 87 21.73 -48.40 -4.08
C LYS A 87 20.96 -47.17 -3.63
N GLY A 88 20.61 -46.29 -4.56
CA GLY A 88 19.73 -45.15 -4.33
C GLY A 88 18.38 -45.58 -3.78
N LYS A 89 17.84 -46.72 -4.25
CA LYS A 89 16.62 -47.32 -3.71
C LYS A 89 16.75 -47.82 -2.26
N ASP A 90 17.95 -48.23 -1.84
CA ASP A 90 18.20 -48.58 -0.44
C ASP A 90 18.17 -47.33 0.43
N PHE A 91 18.73 -46.22 -0.07
CA PHE A 91 18.68 -44.92 0.59
C PHE A 91 17.24 -44.41 0.70
N GLU A 92 16.47 -44.44 -0.39
CA GLU A 92 15.05 -44.06 -0.41
C GLU A 92 14.25 -44.84 0.65
N LYS A 93 14.44 -46.15 0.73
CA LYS A 93 13.79 -47.00 1.74
C LYS A 93 14.20 -46.63 3.16
N SER A 94 15.48 -46.33 3.38
CA SER A 94 16.00 -45.89 4.68
C SER A 94 15.47 -44.51 5.06
N LEU A 95 15.41 -43.57 4.11
CA LEU A 95 14.83 -42.25 4.28
C LEU A 95 13.34 -42.35 4.67
N GLY A 96 12.56 -43.16 3.97
CA GLY A 96 11.15 -43.41 4.32
C GLY A 96 10.96 -43.95 5.74
N LYS A 97 11.84 -44.86 6.18
CA LYS A 97 11.83 -45.34 7.58
C LYS A 97 12.19 -44.25 8.58
N LEU A 98 13.18 -43.41 8.26
CA LEU A 98 13.59 -42.30 9.13
C LEU A 98 12.47 -41.25 9.27
N ILE A 99 11.78 -40.94 8.18
CA ILE A 99 10.62 -40.04 8.17
C ILE A 99 9.51 -40.64 9.05
N GLU A 100 9.14 -41.90 8.83
CA GLU A 100 8.07 -42.54 9.62
C GLU A 100 8.44 -42.62 11.11
N ALA A 101 9.69 -42.98 11.44
CA ALA A 101 10.18 -43.03 12.81
C ALA A 101 10.15 -41.67 13.53
N ASN A 102 10.28 -40.57 12.77
CA ASN A 102 10.27 -39.21 13.32
C ASN A 102 8.96 -38.45 13.03
N LYS A 103 7.95 -39.09 12.46
CA LYS A 103 6.72 -38.43 11.99
C LYS A 103 6.02 -37.61 13.07
N ALA A 104 5.86 -38.17 14.27
CA ALA A 104 5.26 -37.47 15.41
C ALA A 104 6.08 -36.25 15.88
N TYR A 105 7.39 -36.24 15.63
CA TYR A 105 8.27 -35.12 15.94
C TYR A 105 8.25 -34.04 14.83
N LEU A 106 8.30 -34.47 13.57
CA LEU A 106 8.35 -33.58 12.41
C LEU A 106 7.00 -32.93 12.10
N ASN A 107 5.90 -33.62 12.42
CA ASN A 107 4.54 -33.14 12.19
C ASN A 107 3.61 -33.59 13.35
N PRO A 108 3.84 -33.07 14.58
CA PRO A 108 2.96 -33.32 15.72
C PRO A 108 1.56 -32.76 15.46
N SER A 109 0.58 -33.16 16.27
CA SER A 109 -0.69 -32.45 16.26
C SER A 109 -0.48 -30.99 16.74
N LYS A 110 -1.28 -30.07 16.22
CA LYS A 110 -1.21 -28.66 16.60
C LYS A 110 -1.44 -28.47 18.10
N ASP A 111 -2.47 -29.11 18.64
CA ASP A 111 -2.84 -28.94 20.05
C ASP A 111 -1.73 -29.48 20.97
N ASP A 112 -1.13 -30.62 20.63
CA ASP A 112 -0.02 -31.19 21.42
C ASP A 112 1.20 -30.28 21.42
N LEU A 113 1.59 -29.75 20.25
CA LEU A 113 2.75 -28.85 20.18
C LEU A 113 2.50 -27.55 20.92
N LEU A 114 1.35 -26.90 20.72
CA LEU A 114 1.03 -25.63 21.37
C LEU A 114 0.90 -25.78 22.88
N ALA A 115 0.46 -26.94 23.39
CA ALA A 115 0.42 -27.20 24.83
C ALA A 115 1.83 -27.17 25.49
N THR A 116 2.89 -27.43 24.72
CA THR A 116 4.28 -27.36 25.22
C THR A 116 4.83 -25.94 25.30
N LEU A 117 4.18 -24.96 24.65
CA LEU A 117 4.63 -23.58 24.61
C LEU A 117 4.09 -22.75 25.77
N PRO A 118 4.81 -21.70 26.20
CA PRO A 118 4.26 -20.69 27.10
C PRO A 118 2.97 -20.10 26.54
N GLU A 119 2.00 -19.79 27.41
CA GLU A 119 0.66 -19.35 27.00
C GLU A 119 0.68 -18.19 25.98
N GLY A 120 1.54 -17.19 26.20
CA GLY A 120 1.69 -16.03 25.31
C GLY A 120 2.36 -16.30 23.95
N GLU A 121 2.79 -17.54 23.68
CA GLU A 121 3.40 -17.95 22.41
C GLU A 121 2.52 -18.91 21.61
N ARG A 122 1.42 -19.39 22.18
CA ARG A 122 0.53 -20.38 21.56
C ARG A 122 -0.21 -19.76 20.37
N SER A 123 0.32 -19.98 19.17
CA SER A 123 -0.16 -19.36 17.92
C SER A 123 0.03 -20.27 16.70
N ASN A 124 -0.70 -20.02 15.62
CA ASN A 124 -0.47 -20.71 14.35
C ASN A 124 0.95 -20.44 13.83
N TYR A 125 1.44 -19.20 13.97
CA TYR A 125 2.80 -18.83 13.64
C TYR A 125 3.82 -19.73 14.34
N ALA A 126 3.74 -19.86 15.67
CA ALA A 126 4.64 -20.72 16.44
C ALA A 126 4.62 -22.18 15.97
N TYR A 127 3.43 -22.73 15.74
CA TYR A 127 3.26 -24.10 15.23
C TYR A 127 3.96 -24.30 13.88
N ASN A 128 3.66 -23.42 12.91
CA ASN A 128 4.23 -23.50 11.56
C ASN A 128 5.75 -23.29 11.58
N ASN A 129 6.24 -22.31 12.33
CA ASN A 129 7.66 -21.97 12.44
C ASN A 129 8.49 -23.13 13.02
N ILE A 130 8.00 -23.77 14.09
CA ILE A 130 8.70 -24.90 14.72
C ILE A 130 8.73 -26.09 13.77
N ILE A 131 7.60 -26.47 13.17
CA ILE A 131 7.55 -27.60 12.22
C ILE A 131 8.46 -27.35 11.02
N GLY A 132 8.48 -26.13 10.49
CA GLY A 132 9.38 -25.76 9.42
C GLY A 132 10.83 -26.01 9.75
N ARG A 133 11.31 -25.42 10.87
CA ARG A 133 12.70 -25.60 11.32
C ARG A 133 13.05 -27.06 11.61
N ARG A 134 12.12 -27.86 12.15
CA ARG A 134 12.33 -29.30 12.38
C ARG A 134 12.49 -30.06 11.07
N ASN A 135 11.67 -29.77 10.06
CA ASN A 135 11.77 -30.41 8.75
C ASN A 135 13.06 -30.01 8.02
N GLU A 136 13.39 -28.71 7.98
CA GLU A 136 14.66 -28.25 7.38
C GLU A 136 15.86 -28.95 8.03
N LYS A 137 15.92 -28.97 9.37
CA LYS A 137 16.99 -29.68 10.09
C LYS A 137 17.05 -31.17 9.77
N PHE A 138 15.90 -31.84 9.68
CA PHE A 138 15.85 -33.26 9.33
C PHE A 138 16.41 -33.52 7.93
N PHE A 139 16.04 -32.70 6.94
CA PHE A 139 16.51 -32.89 5.57
C PHE A 139 17.97 -32.47 5.38
N ASP A 140 18.46 -31.48 6.13
CA ASP A 140 19.89 -31.17 6.23
C ASP A 140 20.68 -32.37 6.77
N GLU A 141 20.21 -32.98 7.86
CA GLU A 141 20.83 -34.19 8.42
C GLU A 141 20.74 -35.40 7.48
N ALA A 142 19.64 -35.54 6.74
CA ALA A 142 19.48 -36.61 5.73
C ALA A 142 20.41 -36.41 4.53
N GLY A 143 20.63 -35.16 4.10
CA GLY A 143 21.65 -34.81 3.11
C GLY A 143 23.06 -35.13 3.60
N ALA A 144 23.37 -34.80 4.86
CA ALA A 144 24.63 -35.18 5.48
C ALA A 144 24.80 -36.70 5.61
N LEU A 145 23.72 -37.45 5.89
CA LEU A 145 23.71 -38.91 5.89
C LEU A 145 24.00 -39.49 4.51
N LEU A 146 23.37 -38.95 3.45
CA LEU A 146 23.63 -39.38 2.07
C LEU A 146 25.12 -39.24 1.71
N ASN A 147 25.75 -38.13 2.12
CA ASN A 147 27.18 -37.88 1.90
C ASN A 147 28.10 -38.86 2.65
N LYS A 148 27.60 -39.61 3.64
CA LYS A 148 28.35 -40.67 4.34
C LYS A 148 28.23 -42.05 3.68
N THR A 149 27.35 -42.19 2.69
CA THR A 149 27.21 -43.43 1.93
C THR A 149 28.32 -43.56 0.89
N ASN A 150 28.53 -44.77 0.35
CA ASN A 150 29.45 -45.01 -0.76
C ASN A 150 28.75 -44.94 -2.14
N LEU A 151 27.59 -44.29 -2.23
CA LEU A 151 26.85 -44.19 -3.49
C LEU A 151 27.57 -43.24 -4.45
N THR A 152 27.64 -43.62 -5.73
CA THR A 152 28.28 -42.83 -6.79
C THR A 152 27.49 -42.93 -8.09
N GLY A 153 27.69 -42.01 -9.02
CA GLY A 153 27.04 -42.04 -10.34
C GLY A 153 25.52 -41.99 -10.23
N ASP A 154 24.82 -42.83 -11.01
CA ASP A 154 23.35 -42.84 -11.06
C ASP A 154 22.71 -43.22 -9.73
N GLU A 155 23.32 -44.09 -8.93
CA GLU A 155 22.80 -44.45 -7.60
C GLU A 155 22.82 -43.26 -6.63
N ALA A 156 23.84 -42.39 -6.72
CA ALA A 156 23.89 -41.16 -5.94
C ALA A 156 22.85 -40.14 -6.43
N LYS A 157 22.64 -40.04 -7.76
CA LYS A 157 21.60 -39.17 -8.33
C LYS A 157 20.20 -39.61 -7.90
N ASP A 158 19.90 -40.91 -7.96
CA ASP A 158 18.63 -41.46 -7.54
C ASP A 158 18.37 -41.23 -6.04
N ALA A 159 19.41 -41.37 -5.20
CA ALA A 159 19.31 -41.03 -3.78
C ALA A 159 19.05 -39.54 -3.53
N ARG A 160 19.72 -38.64 -4.27
CA ARG A 160 19.46 -37.18 -4.20
C ARG A 160 18.05 -36.85 -4.68
N ARG A 161 17.57 -37.52 -5.74
CA ARG A 161 16.20 -37.38 -6.24
C ARG A 161 15.17 -37.77 -5.19
N ALA A 162 15.34 -38.92 -4.57
CA ALA A 162 14.48 -39.37 -3.47
C ALA A 162 14.50 -38.37 -2.30
N LEU A 163 15.67 -37.85 -1.92
CA LEU A 163 15.81 -36.83 -0.88
C LEU A 163 15.08 -35.54 -1.23
N ASN A 164 15.28 -35.01 -2.44
CA ASN A 164 14.67 -33.76 -2.90
C ASN A 164 13.15 -33.89 -3.04
N PHE A 165 12.65 -35.04 -3.48
CA PHE A 165 11.21 -35.33 -3.53
C PHE A 165 10.62 -35.38 -2.13
N ALA A 166 11.23 -36.15 -1.22
CA ALA A 166 10.77 -36.24 0.16
C ALA A 166 10.81 -34.88 0.88
N HIS A 167 11.83 -34.06 0.64
CA HIS A 167 11.96 -32.73 1.21
C HIS A 167 10.80 -31.83 0.75
N ARG A 168 10.51 -31.75 -0.55
CA ARG A 168 9.37 -30.98 -1.05
C ARG A 168 8.05 -31.53 -0.54
N ASP A 169 7.87 -32.85 -0.61
CA ASP A 169 6.63 -33.51 -0.22
C ASP A 169 6.36 -33.39 1.30
N ALA A 170 7.35 -33.13 2.14
CA ALA A 170 7.17 -32.86 3.58
C ALA A 170 6.47 -31.52 3.87
N PHE A 171 6.59 -30.54 2.96
CA PHE A 171 5.88 -29.26 3.04
C PHE A 171 4.56 -29.27 2.25
N ARG A 172 4.36 -30.26 1.39
CA ARG A 172 3.14 -30.45 0.60
C ARG A 172 2.15 -31.36 1.33
N GLY A 173 0.87 -31.22 1.01
CA GLY A 173 -0.23 -32.03 1.56
C GLY A 173 -0.75 -31.57 2.93
N ARG A 174 0.00 -30.75 3.68
CA ARG A 174 -0.46 -30.08 4.89
C ARG A 174 -1.10 -28.75 4.55
N ALA A 175 -2.24 -28.46 5.17
CA ALA A 175 -2.77 -27.10 5.17
C ALA A 175 -2.03 -26.26 6.22
N VAL A 176 -1.50 -25.12 5.80
CA VAL A 176 -0.86 -24.13 6.65
C VAL A 176 -1.92 -23.08 6.99
N ASP A 177 -2.45 -23.17 8.21
CA ASP A 177 -3.36 -22.17 8.76
C ASP A 177 -2.54 -21.03 9.37
N PHE A 178 -2.92 -19.78 9.10
CA PHE A 178 -2.29 -18.58 9.66
C PHE A 178 -3.11 -18.01 10.80
N ASP A 179 -2.46 -17.29 11.71
CA ASP A 179 -3.19 -16.48 12.69
C ASP A 179 -3.97 -15.38 11.96
N ARG A 180 -5.11 -14.98 12.53
CA ARG A 180 -5.98 -13.95 11.95
C ARG A 180 -6.02 -12.77 12.89
N ALA A 181 -6.03 -11.58 12.33
CA ALA A 181 -6.24 -10.35 13.09
C ALA A 181 -7.54 -9.72 12.65
N ASP A 182 -8.34 -9.29 13.62
CA ASP A 182 -9.51 -8.46 13.33
C ASP A 182 -9.16 -7.02 13.68
N THR A 183 -8.59 -6.34 12.70
CA THR A 183 -8.26 -4.92 12.77
C THR A 183 -9.51 -4.03 12.67
N GLY A 184 -10.71 -4.63 12.79
CA GLY A 184 -12.00 -3.95 12.67
C GLY A 184 -12.36 -3.62 11.23
N SER A 185 -13.51 -2.96 11.07
CA SER A 185 -13.98 -2.44 9.80
C SER A 185 -13.24 -1.16 9.41
N TYR A 186 -11.93 -1.24 9.22
CA TYR A 186 -11.21 -0.22 8.47
C TYR A 186 -11.55 -0.36 6.96
N TRP A 187 -12.85 -0.30 6.65
CA TRP A 187 -13.42 -0.26 5.31
C TRP A 187 -13.97 1.15 5.14
N SER A 188 -13.20 2.06 4.54
CA SER A 188 -13.78 3.27 3.97
C SER A 188 -14.52 2.83 2.70
N TYR A 189 -15.79 3.15 2.44
CA TYR A 189 -16.45 4.43 2.68
C TYR A 189 -17.93 4.28 3.04
N GLY A 190 -18.30 4.88 4.17
CA GLY A 190 -19.65 5.10 4.66
C GLY A 190 -19.65 6.15 5.77
N LYS A 191 -19.86 7.43 5.39
CA LYS A 191 -20.15 8.63 6.21
C LYS A 191 -19.11 9.24 7.15
N ASP A 192 -18.15 8.53 7.73
CA ASP A 192 -17.10 9.16 8.58
C ASP A 192 -15.69 8.83 8.07
N ALA A 193 -14.94 9.84 7.62
CA ALA A 193 -13.70 9.61 6.89
C ALA A 193 -12.55 9.18 7.83
N PRO A 194 -11.89 8.05 7.54
CA PRO A 194 -10.77 7.56 8.34
C PRO A 194 -9.57 8.51 8.35
N PHE A 195 -8.68 8.29 9.31
CA PHE A 195 -7.50 9.08 9.70
C PHE A 195 -7.80 10.42 10.39
N THR A 196 -9.00 10.97 10.30
CA THR A 196 -9.27 12.31 10.86
C THR A 196 -9.59 12.31 12.35
N HIS A 197 -10.23 11.27 12.88
CA HIS A 197 -10.79 11.31 14.24
C HIS A 197 -9.70 11.35 15.32
N ILE A 198 -8.68 10.52 15.17
CA ILE A 198 -7.54 10.47 16.09
C ILE A 198 -6.80 11.82 16.14
N TYR A 199 -6.48 12.41 14.99
CA TYR A 199 -5.79 13.70 14.94
C TYR A 199 -6.68 14.86 15.40
N ASP A 200 -7.98 14.85 15.08
CA ASP A 200 -8.95 15.82 15.61
C ASP A 200 -9.00 15.77 17.15
N LYS A 201 -9.01 14.56 17.74
CA LYS A 201 -9.00 14.38 19.20
C LYS A 201 -7.68 14.81 19.82
N MET A 202 -6.54 14.42 19.24
CA MET A 202 -5.21 14.86 19.69
C MET A 202 -5.09 16.39 19.63
N LEU A 203 -5.57 17.04 18.56
CA LEU A 203 -5.52 18.49 18.44
C LEU A 203 -6.41 19.19 19.50
N LYS A 204 -7.57 18.62 19.84
CA LYS A 204 -8.47 19.15 20.87
C LYS A 204 -7.98 18.93 22.31
N SER A 205 -7.17 17.90 22.53
CA SER A 205 -6.63 17.56 23.86
C SER A 205 -5.46 18.47 24.27
N LEU A 206 -4.75 19.06 23.30
CA LEU A 206 -3.65 19.99 23.54
C LEU A 206 -4.13 21.42 23.88
N PRO A 207 -3.42 22.15 24.77
CA PRO A 207 -3.73 23.56 25.04
C PRO A 207 -3.43 24.44 23.82
N GLU A 208 -4.03 25.63 23.77
CA GLU A 208 -3.72 26.63 22.75
C GLU A 208 -2.24 27.03 22.81
N GLY A 209 -1.59 27.21 21.66
CA GLY A 209 -0.16 27.54 21.57
C GLY A 209 0.81 26.37 21.80
N ASP A 210 0.33 25.16 22.07
CA ASP A 210 1.22 23.98 22.12
C ASP A 210 1.90 23.76 20.76
N PRO A 211 3.25 23.67 20.70
CA PRO A 211 3.98 23.58 19.45
C PRO A 211 3.73 22.26 18.68
N LYS A 212 3.15 21.23 19.32
CA LYS A 212 2.77 19.98 18.65
C LYS A 212 1.54 20.15 17.77
N ARG A 213 0.72 21.19 17.99
CA ARG A 213 -0.53 21.43 17.24
C ARG A 213 -0.29 21.61 15.75
N GLU A 214 0.81 22.25 15.37
CA GLU A 214 1.14 22.51 13.97
C GLU A 214 1.36 21.20 13.19
N SER A 215 2.18 20.29 13.72
CA SER A 215 2.41 18.96 13.13
C SER A 215 1.11 18.16 12.95
N ILE A 216 0.25 18.16 13.97
CA ILE A 216 -1.05 17.48 13.92
C ILE A 216 -2.01 18.14 12.91
N GLN A 217 -2.04 19.48 12.88
CA GLN A 217 -2.87 20.24 11.94
C GLN A 217 -2.43 20.02 10.49
N ASN A 218 -1.12 19.93 10.24
CA ASN A 218 -0.55 19.67 8.94
C ASN A 218 -0.98 18.29 8.40
N GLU A 219 -1.02 17.25 9.23
CA GLU A 219 -1.54 15.93 8.81
C GLU A 219 -3.05 15.99 8.51
N LEU A 220 -3.84 16.67 9.34
CA LEU A 220 -5.27 16.87 9.07
C LEU A 220 -5.50 17.61 7.75
N ASP A 221 -4.77 18.69 7.51
CA ASP A 221 -4.85 19.46 6.27
C ASP A 221 -4.50 18.58 5.06
N PHE A 222 -3.47 17.75 5.17
CA PHE A 222 -3.12 16.79 4.12
C PHE A 222 -4.25 15.77 3.88
N ILE A 223 -4.79 15.16 4.93
CA ILE A 223 -5.89 14.19 4.82
C ILE A 223 -7.10 14.84 4.15
N PHE A 224 -7.53 16.00 4.62
CA PHE A 224 -8.68 16.72 4.04
C PHE A 224 -8.46 17.10 2.58
N THR A 225 -7.22 17.38 2.19
CA THR A 225 -6.91 17.88 0.84
C THR A 225 -6.68 16.76 -0.16
N LYS A 226 -6.14 15.61 0.27
CA LYS A 226 -5.65 14.54 -0.62
C LYS A 226 -6.28 13.17 -0.40
N LYS A 227 -7.07 12.97 0.67
CA LYS A 227 -7.65 11.67 1.02
C LYS A 227 -9.12 11.69 1.43
N TYR A 228 -9.64 12.83 1.87
CA TYR A 228 -10.98 12.92 2.46
C TYR A 228 -12.09 12.99 1.41
N VAL A 229 -12.94 11.97 1.38
CA VAL A 229 -14.08 11.89 0.46
C VAL A 229 -15.26 11.20 1.16
N THR A 230 -16.42 11.84 1.22
CA THR A 230 -17.58 11.30 1.97
C THR A 230 -18.39 10.27 1.16
N SER A 231 -18.31 10.31 -0.17
CA SER A 231 -19.09 9.47 -1.09
C SER A 231 -18.26 8.49 -1.94
N GLY A 232 -16.96 8.37 -1.66
CA GLY A 232 -16.01 7.54 -2.42
C GLY A 232 -15.66 8.07 -3.82
N LYS A 233 -16.25 9.20 -4.23
CA LYS A 233 -15.96 9.88 -5.50
C LYS A 233 -15.84 11.39 -5.31
N VAL A 234 -14.88 11.99 -5.99
CA VAL A 234 -14.69 13.46 -6.01
C VAL A 234 -15.12 13.99 -7.37
N ASP A 235 -15.93 15.04 -7.37
CA ASP A 235 -16.16 15.86 -8.56
C ASP A 235 -15.31 17.11 -8.40
N GLU A 236 -14.21 17.20 -9.15
CA GLU A 236 -13.32 18.36 -9.08
C GLU A 236 -14.02 19.65 -9.46
N ASN A 237 -15.14 19.61 -10.20
CA ASN A 237 -15.93 20.79 -10.51
C ASN A 237 -16.91 21.18 -9.40
N ASN A 238 -17.09 20.34 -8.38
CA ASN A 238 -17.96 20.60 -7.23
C ASN A 238 -17.34 19.99 -5.96
N ALA A 239 -16.07 20.33 -5.72
CA ALA A 239 -15.22 19.66 -4.74
C ALA A 239 -15.76 19.80 -3.31
N GLU A 240 -16.18 20.99 -2.91
CA GLU A 240 -16.71 21.22 -1.56
C GLU A 240 -17.94 20.35 -1.25
N LYS A 241 -18.91 20.32 -2.17
CA LYS A 241 -20.12 19.53 -2.00
C LYS A 241 -19.85 18.04 -2.01
N THR A 242 -18.99 17.57 -2.92
CA THR A 242 -18.69 16.13 -3.04
C THR A 242 -17.82 15.61 -1.91
N MET A 243 -16.89 16.42 -1.41
CA MET A 243 -16.04 16.06 -0.29
C MET A 243 -16.75 16.32 1.05
N GLY A 244 -17.66 17.28 1.14
CA GLY A 244 -18.34 17.65 2.40
C GLY A 244 -17.48 18.55 3.30
N VAL A 245 -16.57 19.32 2.72
CA VAL A 245 -15.61 20.21 3.41
C VAL A 245 -15.50 21.54 2.69
N ILE A 246 -15.02 22.58 3.39
CA ILE A 246 -14.85 23.93 2.84
C ILE A 246 -13.37 24.24 2.62
N ALA A 247 -13.06 24.88 1.49
CA ALA A 247 -11.73 25.30 1.12
C ALA A 247 -11.30 26.55 1.90
N ILE A 248 -10.05 26.54 2.38
CA ILE A 248 -9.43 27.63 3.12
C ILE A 248 -7.98 27.85 2.65
N ASP A 249 -7.45 29.03 2.94
CA ASP A 249 -6.02 29.30 2.81
C ASP A 249 -5.29 28.64 3.98
N LYS A 250 -4.22 27.90 3.69
CA LYS A 250 -3.49 27.12 4.70
C LYS A 250 -2.94 27.99 5.82
N ASN A 251 -2.41 29.16 5.48
CA ASN A 251 -1.68 30.02 6.42
C ASN A 251 -2.63 30.91 7.21
N SER A 252 -3.56 31.60 6.52
CA SER A 252 -4.49 32.51 7.17
C SER A 252 -5.68 31.81 7.81
N ARG A 253 -5.98 30.58 7.37
CA ARG A 253 -7.17 29.78 7.74
C ARG A 253 -8.50 30.43 7.35
N ASP A 254 -8.47 31.49 6.54
CA ASP A 254 -9.66 32.14 6.02
C ASP A 254 -10.28 31.32 4.89
N VAL A 255 -11.60 31.40 4.74
CA VAL A 255 -12.32 30.76 3.62
C VAL A 255 -11.88 31.40 2.31
N VAL A 256 -11.48 30.56 1.35
CA VAL A 256 -11.04 31.05 0.03
C VAL A 256 -12.21 31.14 -0.92
N SER A 257 -12.14 32.05 -1.88
CA SER A 257 -13.10 32.22 -2.97
C SER A 257 -12.42 31.87 -4.28
N MET A 258 -13.12 31.19 -5.19
CA MET A 258 -12.67 31.13 -6.59
C MET A 258 -12.72 32.52 -7.18
N THR A 259 -11.66 32.98 -7.89
CA THR A 259 -11.69 34.25 -8.64
C THR A 259 -12.79 34.24 -9.70
N LYS A 260 -13.31 35.42 -10.08
CA LYS A 260 -14.39 35.52 -11.10
C LYS A 260 -13.98 34.91 -12.46
N GLY A 261 -12.69 34.95 -12.80
CA GLY A 261 -12.17 34.32 -14.03
C GLY A 261 -12.16 32.79 -14.00
N SER A 262 -12.19 32.18 -12.80
CA SER A 262 -12.13 30.73 -12.61
C SER A 262 -13.42 30.00 -13.01
N GLU A 263 -14.55 30.71 -13.10
CA GLU A 263 -15.86 30.13 -13.44
C GLU A 263 -15.89 29.56 -14.88
N THR A 264 -15.14 30.19 -15.80
CA THR A 264 -15.11 29.83 -17.23
C THR A 264 -13.71 29.46 -17.73
N GLY A 265 -12.67 29.65 -16.91
CA GLY A 265 -11.29 29.32 -17.24
C GLY A 265 -10.99 27.82 -17.19
N LEU A 266 -9.88 27.38 -17.82
CA LEU A 266 -9.42 26.00 -17.73
C LEU A 266 -8.85 25.66 -16.35
N ASN A 267 -8.23 26.65 -15.68
CA ASN A 267 -7.66 26.51 -14.35
C ASN A 267 -8.48 27.31 -13.32
N ALA A 268 -8.61 26.76 -12.12
CA ALA A 268 -9.14 27.50 -10.99
C ALA A 268 -8.04 28.32 -10.31
N SER A 269 -8.31 29.60 -10.06
CA SER A 269 -7.52 30.48 -9.20
C SER A 269 -8.36 30.92 -8.01
N TYR A 270 -7.69 31.23 -6.89
CA TYR A 270 -8.34 31.50 -5.61
C TYR A 270 -7.86 32.80 -4.97
N GLU A 271 -8.70 33.38 -4.13
CA GLU A 271 -8.43 34.59 -3.36
C GLU A 271 -9.05 34.50 -1.96
N THR A 272 -8.41 35.11 -0.97
CA THR A 272 -9.06 35.41 0.33
C THR A 272 -9.65 36.81 0.27
N LEU A 273 -10.85 36.97 0.83
CA LEU A 273 -11.55 38.25 0.89
C LEU A 273 -11.70 38.68 2.35
N LYS A 274 -11.41 39.94 2.66
CA LYS A 274 -11.62 40.51 4.00
C LYS A 274 -12.29 41.87 3.93
N VAL A 275 -13.08 42.16 4.95
CA VAL A 275 -13.56 43.52 5.20
C VAL A 275 -12.39 44.38 5.67
N PRO A 276 -12.20 45.59 5.12
CA PRO A 276 -11.12 46.50 5.53
C PRO A 276 -11.07 46.70 7.05
N ALA A 277 -9.86 46.90 7.57
CA ALA A 277 -9.64 47.02 9.02
C ALA A 277 -10.31 48.27 9.65
N ASP A 278 -10.76 49.23 8.85
CA ASP A 278 -11.43 50.46 9.26
C ASP A 278 -12.95 50.45 9.05
N ALA A 279 -13.54 49.35 8.56
CA ALA A 279 -14.95 49.27 8.19
C ALA A 279 -15.90 48.85 9.34
N GLY A 280 -15.79 49.54 10.48
CA GLY A 280 -16.77 49.47 11.57
C GLY A 280 -16.90 48.08 12.23
N GLU A 281 -18.12 47.65 12.55
CA GLU A 281 -18.39 46.41 13.32
C GLU A 281 -18.03 45.11 12.57
N HIS A 282 -17.77 45.20 11.27
CA HIS A 282 -17.36 44.07 10.42
C HIS A 282 -15.86 44.10 10.08
N ALA A 283 -15.11 45.09 10.58
CA ALA A 283 -13.70 45.27 10.27
C ALA A 283 -12.88 43.98 10.48
N GLY A 284 -12.07 43.63 9.48
CA GLY A 284 -11.19 42.46 9.50
C GLY A 284 -11.88 41.10 9.37
N LYS A 285 -13.22 41.04 9.28
CA LYS A 285 -13.95 39.77 9.11
C LYS A 285 -13.63 39.16 7.74
N ALA A 286 -13.35 37.85 7.74
CA ALA A 286 -13.19 37.07 6.52
C ALA A 286 -14.53 36.90 5.80
N VAL A 287 -14.48 36.99 4.49
CA VAL A 287 -15.61 36.90 3.57
C VAL A 287 -15.30 35.86 2.51
N TYR A 288 -16.32 35.18 2.02
CA TYR A 288 -16.20 34.31 0.86
C TYR A 288 -17.28 34.60 -0.17
N ARG A 289 -16.94 34.37 -1.44
CA ARG A 289 -17.86 34.46 -2.57
C ARG A 289 -18.47 33.09 -2.89
N ASP A 290 -19.74 33.11 -3.25
CA ASP A 290 -20.52 32.00 -3.80
C ASP A 290 -21.41 32.53 -4.93
N GLY A 291 -21.01 32.28 -6.18
CA GLY A 291 -21.55 32.96 -7.36
C GLY A 291 -21.43 34.48 -7.25
N ASP A 292 -22.53 35.20 -7.46
CA ASP A 292 -22.58 36.67 -7.35
C ASP A 292 -22.70 37.18 -5.90
N LYS A 293 -22.85 36.29 -4.91
CA LYS A 293 -23.09 36.65 -3.50
C LYS A 293 -21.85 36.52 -2.65
N HIS A 294 -21.83 37.25 -1.54
CA HIS A 294 -20.74 37.27 -0.57
C HIS A 294 -21.28 36.99 0.83
N TYR A 295 -20.56 36.19 1.62
CA TYR A 295 -20.98 35.75 2.94
C TYR A 295 -19.85 35.92 3.96
N PHE A 296 -20.20 36.25 5.20
CA PHE A 296 -19.22 36.23 6.29
C PHE A 296 -18.82 34.79 6.61
N ALA A 297 -17.51 34.53 6.78
CA ALA A 297 -17.01 33.21 7.17
C ALA A 297 -17.55 32.80 8.55
N GLY A 298 -17.79 31.49 8.75
CA GLY A 298 -18.39 30.96 9.98
C GLY A 298 -19.92 31.07 10.06
N GLY A 299 -20.61 31.51 9.00
CA GLY A 299 -22.07 31.56 8.96
C GLY A 299 -22.65 31.69 7.55
N SER A 300 -23.94 31.97 7.49
CA SER A 300 -24.71 32.13 6.24
C SER A 300 -25.25 33.54 6.02
N THR A 301 -24.76 34.52 6.79
CA THR A 301 -25.15 35.93 6.66
C THR A 301 -24.50 36.56 5.44
N GLU A 302 -25.33 37.07 4.52
CA GLU A 302 -24.90 37.78 3.32
C GLU A 302 -24.25 39.13 3.67
N VAL A 303 -23.16 39.48 3.00
CA VAL A 303 -22.43 40.74 3.20
C VAL A 303 -23.20 41.88 2.53
N PRO A 304 -23.46 43.00 3.23
CA PRO A 304 -24.09 44.19 2.64
C PRO A 304 -23.37 44.70 1.39
N ALA A 305 -24.14 45.11 0.37
CA ALA A 305 -23.60 45.50 -0.93
C ALA A 305 -22.58 46.66 -0.87
N ASP A 306 -22.73 47.58 0.08
CA ASP A 306 -21.81 48.69 0.31
C ASP A 306 -20.44 48.24 0.85
N LEU A 307 -20.40 47.11 1.57
CA LEU A 307 -19.16 46.47 2.03
C LEU A 307 -18.52 45.59 0.95
N VAL A 308 -19.32 44.94 0.10
CA VAL A 308 -18.80 44.10 -1.01
C VAL A 308 -17.85 44.88 -1.92
N SER A 309 -18.20 46.12 -2.26
CA SER A 309 -17.37 46.99 -3.11
C SER A 309 -16.02 47.40 -2.48
N LYS A 310 -15.84 47.17 -1.18
CA LYS A 310 -14.67 47.59 -0.40
C LYS A 310 -13.81 46.40 0.05
N LEU A 311 -14.17 45.16 -0.30
CA LEU A 311 -13.43 43.99 0.14
C LEU A 311 -11.98 44.02 -0.34
N GLU A 312 -11.06 43.73 0.57
CA GLU A 312 -9.67 43.50 0.24
C GLU A 312 -9.52 42.08 -0.28
N SER A 313 -8.98 41.93 -1.49
CA SER A 313 -8.63 40.64 -2.08
C SER A 313 -7.13 40.39 -1.99
N LYS A 314 -6.75 39.16 -1.61
CA LYS A 314 -5.37 38.66 -1.69
C LYS A 314 -5.36 37.30 -2.39
N PRO A 315 -4.45 37.06 -3.34
CA PRO A 315 -4.30 35.73 -3.94
C PRO A 315 -4.08 34.65 -2.88
N ALA A 316 -4.72 33.50 -3.07
CA ALA A 316 -4.55 32.32 -2.23
C ALA A 316 -3.97 31.18 -3.09
N ASN A 317 -2.81 30.64 -2.67
CA ASN A 317 -2.08 29.66 -3.45
C ASN A 317 -2.01 28.29 -2.77
N ASP A 318 -1.97 28.27 -1.43
CA ASP A 318 -1.90 27.04 -0.64
C ASP A 318 -3.27 26.70 -0.09
N ILE A 319 -4.08 26.04 -0.91
CA ILE A 319 -5.47 25.70 -0.57
C ILE A 319 -5.50 24.35 0.16
N VAL A 320 -6.15 24.36 1.32
CA VAL A 320 -6.46 23.15 2.10
C VAL A 320 -7.93 23.13 2.47
N PHE A 321 -8.41 22.02 3.03
CA PHE A 321 -9.82 21.87 3.39
C PHE A 321 -10.01 21.62 4.89
N ARG A 322 -11.19 22.00 5.38
CA ARG A 322 -11.63 21.69 6.75
C ARG A 322 -13.12 21.33 6.80
N LYS A 323 -13.52 20.66 7.89
CA LYS A 323 -14.94 20.49 8.22
C LYS A 323 -15.63 21.86 8.35
N LEU A 324 -16.92 21.91 8.02
CA LEU A 324 -17.74 23.10 8.17
C LEU A 324 -17.80 23.54 9.64
N LYS A 325 -17.92 24.85 9.86
CA LYS A 325 -18.31 25.42 11.15
C LYS A 325 -19.80 25.73 11.13
N ASP A 326 -20.47 25.51 12.27
CA ASP A 326 -21.83 25.97 12.57
C ASP A 326 -22.78 26.04 11.34
N ASP A 327 -23.18 27.25 10.95
CA ASP A 327 -24.14 27.53 9.87
C ASP A 327 -23.49 27.78 8.49
N GLU A 328 -22.21 27.43 8.30
CA GLU A 328 -21.58 27.49 6.98
C GLU A 328 -22.30 26.57 5.99
N LYS A 329 -22.24 26.90 4.70
CA LYS A 329 -22.82 26.10 3.63
C LYS A 329 -21.74 25.70 2.64
N LEU A 330 -21.81 24.46 2.16
CA LEU A 330 -21.01 24.01 1.03
C LEU A 330 -21.43 24.76 -0.21
N ARG A 331 -20.45 25.26 -0.97
CA ARG A 331 -20.72 25.98 -2.21
C ARG A 331 -20.92 25.01 -3.36
N GLU A 332 -21.80 25.39 -4.27
CA GLU A 332 -21.93 24.68 -5.55
C GLU A 332 -20.83 25.15 -6.50
N ASN A 333 -20.40 24.25 -7.38
CA ASN A 333 -19.45 24.54 -8.45
C ASN A 333 -18.08 25.07 -7.97
N PHE A 334 -17.69 24.80 -6.72
CA PHE A 334 -16.34 25.09 -6.27
C PHE A 334 -15.35 24.13 -6.94
N ARG A 335 -14.54 24.64 -7.87
CA ARG A 335 -13.59 23.87 -8.66
C ARG A 335 -12.26 23.73 -7.95
N TYR A 336 -11.72 22.51 -7.85
CA TYR A 336 -10.43 22.21 -7.22
C TYR A 336 -9.71 21.03 -7.86
N ASP A 337 -8.43 21.24 -8.19
CA ASP A 337 -7.51 20.25 -8.77
C ASP A 337 -7.03 19.34 -7.63
N TRP A 338 -7.83 18.32 -7.37
CA TRP A 338 -7.64 17.40 -6.27
C TRP A 338 -6.46 16.47 -6.52
N ASN A 339 -6.37 15.93 -7.75
CA ASN A 339 -5.30 15.01 -8.13
C ASN A 339 -3.96 15.71 -8.44
N GLY A 340 -3.95 17.05 -8.58
CA GLY A 340 -2.76 17.86 -8.82
C GLY A 340 -2.23 17.81 -10.27
N ASN A 341 -3.05 17.37 -11.22
CA ASN A 341 -2.67 17.24 -12.64
C ASN A 341 -2.76 18.58 -13.40
N ARG A 342 -3.11 19.67 -12.70
CA ARG A 342 -3.32 21.03 -13.23
C ARG A 342 -4.52 21.15 -14.17
N MET A 343 -5.45 20.22 -14.09
CA MET A 343 -6.70 20.17 -14.83
C MET A 343 -7.86 19.94 -13.85
N MET A 344 -9.09 20.14 -14.31
CA MET A 344 -10.26 19.67 -13.58
C MET A 344 -10.80 18.47 -14.33
N ASP A 345 -10.87 17.33 -13.68
CA ASP A 345 -11.46 16.13 -14.26
C ASP A 345 -12.95 16.36 -14.55
N THR A 346 -13.38 15.98 -15.74
CA THR A 346 -14.80 16.07 -16.16
C THR A 346 -15.62 14.91 -15.61
N GLU A 347 -14.95 13.78 -15.37
CA GLU A 347 -15.54 12.62 -14.71
C GLU A 347 -15.28 12.69 -13.21
N LYS A 348 -16.14 12.00 -12.45
CA LYS A 348 -15.92 11.87 -11.03
C LYS A 348 -14.75 10.93 -10.79
N ILE A 349 -13.73 11.43 -10.12
CA ILE A 349 -12.58 10.64 -9.71
C ILE A 349 -13.05 9.60 -8.71
N ASN A 350 -12.87 8.32 -9.04
CA ASN A 350 -13.11 7.24 -8.08
C ASN A 350 -11.94 7.18 -7.09
N THR A 351 -12.22 7.54 -5.84
CA THR A 351 -11.21 7.56 -4.77
C THR A 351 -11.38 6.39 -3.81
N GLY A 352 -12.30 5.45 -4.10
CA GLY A 352 -12.64 4.31 -3.23
C GLY A 352 -11.44 3.46 -2.80
N TRP A 353 -10.31 3.56 -3.49
CA TRP A 353 -9.16 2.65 -3.39
C TRP A 353 -7.91 3.23 -2.73
N TRP A 354 -7.78 4.55 -2.57
CA TRP A 354 -6.47 5.20 -2.40
C TRP A 354 -5.76 4.85 -1.07
N GLY A 355 -4.96 3.78 -1.09
CA GLY A 355 -4.02 3.35 -0.04
C GLY A 355 -4.63 2.63 1.17
N HIS A 356 -5.96 2.45 1.23
CA HIS A 356 -6.62 1.82 2.39
C HIS A 356 -6.48 0.31 2.43
N CYS A 357 -6.65 -0.36 1.29
CA CYS A 357 -6.53 -1.82 1.19
C CYS A 357 -5.09 -2.27 1.51
N ASP A 358 -4.07 -1.54 1.05
CA ASP A 358 -2.66 -1.76 1.40
C ASP A 358 -2.44 -1.73 2.91
N ILE A 359 -2.84 -0.62 3.57
CA ILE A 359 -2.60 -0.44 5.01
C ILE A 359 -3.34 -1.51 5.83
N LYS A 360 -4.61 -1.77 5.48
CA LYS A 360 -5.41 -2.80 6.16
C LYS A 360 -4.76 -4.17 6.01
N ALA A 361 -4.39 -4.54 4.79
CA ALA A 361 -3.71 -5.80 4.52
C ALA A 361 -2.40 -5.89 5.31
N THR A 362 -1.57 -4.83 5.34
CA THR A 362 -0.37 -4.78 6.20
C THR A 362 -0.72 -5.07 7.66
N MET A 363 -1.68 -4.35 8.25
CA MET A 363 -2.10 -4.54 9.65
C MET A 363 -2.55 -5.99 9.94
N GLU A 364 -3.28 -6.60 9.00
CA GLU A 364 -3.75 -7.98 9.09
C GLU A 364 -2.60 -9.01 8.90
N THR A 365 -1.59 -8.71 8.07
CA THR A 365 -0.42 -9.58 7.88
C THR A 365 0.51 -9.59 9.10
N ILE A 366 0.76 -8.44 9.72
CA ILE A 366 1.63 -8.30 10.89
C ILE A 366 0.91 -8.62 12.21
N LEU A 367 -0.40 -8.89 12.11
CA LEU A 367 -1.29 -9.31 13.20
C LEU A 367 -1.45 -8.27 14.32
N THR A 368 -1.57 -6.99 13.96
CA THR A 368 -1.83 -5.90 14.92
C THR A 368 -3.28 -5.88 15.42
N ASP A 369 -3.73 -7.00 15.99
CA ASP A 369 -5.06 -7.12 16.57
C ASP A 369 -5.13 -6.35 17.92
N MET A 370 -6.04 -5.38 17.99
CA MET A 370 -6.34 -4.61 19.21
C MET A 370 -7.69 -4.98 19.83
N LYS A 371 -8.25 -6.16 19.54
CA LYS A 371 -9.51 -6.65 20.16
C LYS A 371 -9.50 -6.54 21.67
N GLY A 372 -8.35 -6.83 22.29
CA GLY A 372 -8.13 -6.75 23.73
C GLY A 372 -8.13 -5.34 24.32
N SER A 373 -8.31 -4.28 23.53
CA SER A 373 -8.28 -2.89 23.99
C SER A 373 -9.67 -2.32 24.24
N GLY A 374 -9.87 -1.77 25.45
CA GLY A 374 -11.03 -0.94 25.79
C GLY A 374 -10.85 0.56 25.49
N GLY A 375 -9.76 0.96 24.83
CA GLY A 375 -9.41 2.38 24.62
C GLY A 375 -8.46 2.95 25.68
N VAL A 376 -8.30 4.26 25.69
CA VAL A 376 -7.49 5.06 26.62
C VAL A 376 -8.30 6.24 27.14
N ASN A 377 -8.39 6.35 28.46
CA ASN A 377 -8.85 7.56 29.15
C ASN A 377 -7.61 8.37 29.55
N GLU A 378 -7.41 9.51 28.90
CA GLU A 378 -6.24 10.36 29.11
C GLU A 378 -6.64 11.68 29.76
N PHE A 379 -6.03 12.02 30.89
CA PHE A 379 -6.08 13.38 31.42
C PHE A 379 -4.80 14.13 31.06
N ASN A 380 -4.90 15.28 30.38
CA ASN A 380 -3.78 16.14 30.11
C ASN A 380 -3.77 17.31 31.09
N SER A 381 -2.78 17.35 31.98
CA SER A 381 -2.67 18.38 33.01
C SER A 381 -2.43 19.80 32.47
N ALA A 382 -1.83 19.95 31.28
CA ALA A 382 -1.56 21.26 30.68
C ALA A 382 -2.83 21.91 30.10
N SER A 383 -3.75 21.11 29.55
CA SER A 383 -5.06 21.59 29.11
C SER A 383 -6.13 21.47 30.20
N GLY A 384 -5.89 20.64 31.22
CA GLY A 384 -6.83 20.29 32.27
C GLY A 384 -8.08 19.57 31.75
N LYS A 385 -7.94 18.83 30.64
CA LYS A 385 -9.03 18.10 29.98
C LYS A 385 -8.78 16.60 30.00
N THR A 386 -9.86 15.85 30.13
CA THR A 386 -9.89 14.41 29.91
C THR A 386 -10.35 14.11 28.48
N THR A 387 -9.63 13.27 27.77
CA THR A 387 -9.92 12.83 26.39
C THR A 387 -10.02 11.31 26.36
N ASN A 388 -11.09 10.81 25.73
CA ASN A 388 -11.30 9.37 25.58
C ASN A 388 -10.98 8.96 24.13
N TYR A 389 -9.93 8.15 23.99
CA TYR A 389 -9.55 7.51 22.73
C TYR A 389 -10.10 6.08 22.75
N SER A 390 -11.09 5.80 21.92
CA SER A 390 -11.64 4.46 21.76
C SER A 390 -10.63 3.52 21.09
N ARG A 391 -10.93 2.21 21.12
CA ARG A 391 -10.22 1.22 20.29
C ARG A 391 -10.17 1.61 18.81
N ALA A 392 -11.26 2.18 18.28
CA ALA A 392 -11.31 2.62 16.89
C ALA A 392 -10.33 3.77 16.61
N ASP A 393 -10.20 4.73 17.53
CA ASP A 393 -9.21 5.81 17.41
C ASP A 393 -7.77 5.27 17.43
N GLN A 394 -7.50 4.23 18.23
CA GLN A 394 -6.17 3.61 18.28
C GLN A 394 -5.84 2.82 17.01
N LEU A 395 -6.82 2.10 16.45
CA LEU A 395 -6.68 1.42 15.16
C LEU A 395 -6.47 2.42 14.03
N GLU A 396 -7.21 3.53 14.05
CA GLU A 396 -7.02 4.63 13.10
C GLU A 396 -5.65 5.30 13.27
N GLY A 397 -5.16 5.42 14.52
CA GLY A 397 -3.80 5.89 14.80
C GLY A 397 -2.73 4.98 14.22
N LEU A 398 -2.88 3.65 14.34
CA LEU A 398 -1.98 2.68 13.72
C LEU A 398 -2.04 2.77 12.19
N ALA A 399 -3.24 2.83 11.61
CA ALA A 399 -3.38 3.02 10.17
C ALA A 399 -2.69 4.32 9.71
N SER A 400 -2.84 5.41 10.48
CA SER A 400 -2.20 6.70 10.21
C SER A 400 -0.68 6.60 10.23
N LEU A 401 -0.11 5.86 11.19
CA LEU A 401 1.33 5.59 11.23
C LEU A 401 1.79 4.89 9.96
N LEU A 402 1.15 3.77 9.61
CA LEU A 402 1.50 2.98 8.42
C LEU A 402 1.33 3.78 7.11
N ASN A 403 0.39 4.71 7.08
CA ASN A 403 0.16 5.60 5.95
C ASN A 403 1.33 6.56 5.64
N HIS A 404 2.27 6.76 6.55
CA HIS A 404 3.49 7.53 6.27
C HIS A 404 4.52 6.74 5.45
N GLY A 405 4.37 5.42 5.34
CA GLY A 405 5.26 4.56 4.56
C GLY A 405 6.71 4.57 5.03
N ASP A 406 7.58 3.96 4.24
CA ASP A 406 8.96 3.63 4.56
C ASP A 406 9.99 4.23 3.56
N GLY A 407 9.56 5.24 2.80
CA GLY A 407 10.42 6.03 1.92
C GLY A 407 11.13 7.13 2.69
N TYR A 408 12.45 7.15 2.63
CA TYR A 408 13.28 8.14 3.31
C TYR A 408 14.22 8.86 2.36
N VAL A 409 14.57 10.10 2.65
CA VAL A 409 15.60 10.86 1.91
C VAL A 409 16.80 11.11 2.81
N VAL A 410 18.00 11.09 2.25
CA VAL A 410 19.18 11.63 2.94
C VAL A 410 19.06 13.15 2.94
N ASP A 411 19.33 13.78 4.08
CA ASP A 411 19.34 15.24 4.18
C ASP A 411 20.21 15.86 3.04
N GLY A 412 19.64 16.81 2.31
CA GLY A 412 20.26 17.42 1.13
C GLY A 412 20.29 16.60 -0.17
N GLN A 413 19.77 15.36 -0.19
CA GLN A 413 19.64 14.55 -1.41
C GLN A 413 18.17 14.35 -1.82
N ARG A 414 17.90 14.40 -3.13
CA ARG A 414 16.55 14.15 -3.66
C ARG A 414 16.19 12.68 -3.83
N ARG A 415 17.17 11.76 -3.73
CA ARG A 415 16.92 10.34 -3.98
C ARG A 415 16.35 9.70 -2.72
N ALA A 416 15.11 9.21 -2.82
CA ALA A 416 14.52 8.41 -1.78
C ALA A 416 15.16 7.01 -1.74
N VAL A 417 15.33 6.47 -0.54
CA VAL A 417 15.69 5.09 -0.23
C VAL A 417 14.56 4.46 0.57
N THR A 418 14.27 3.20 0.29
CA THR A 418 13.35 2.40 1.08
C THR A 418 14.18 1.70 2.16
N ILE A 419 13.81 1.90 3.44
CA ILE A 419 14.57 1.32 4.57
C ILE A 419 14.03 -0.04 4.98
N SER A 420 12.76 -0.32 4.65
CA SER A 420 12.12 -1.60 4.96
C SER A 420 12.08 -2.55 3.78
N PRO A 421 12.10 -3.87 4.02
CA PRO A 421 11.83 -4.84 2.98
C PRO A 421 10.31 -4.93 2.78
N SER A 422 9.85 -4.48 1.63
CA SER A 422 8.56 -4.89 1.06
C SER A 422 8.86 -5.88 -0.06
N GLU A 423 8.26 -7.07 0.04
CA GLU A 423 8.39 -8.12 -0.95
C GLU A 423 7.05 -8.22 -1.67
N PHE A 424 7.08 -8.00 -2.98
CA PHE A 424 5.89 -8.06 -3.83
C PHE A 424 6.22 -8.96 -5.01
N ALA A 425 5.33 -9.90 -5.29
CA ALA A 425 5.47 -10.80 -6.43
C ALA A 425 4.15 -10.90 -7.19
N GLY A 426 4.12 -10.30 -8.37
CA GLY A 426 3.00 -10.30 -9.30
C GLY A 426 3.00 -9.05 -10.18
N ALA A 427 1.89 -8.80 -10.87
CA ALA A 427 1.65 -7.63 -11.70
C ALA A 427 0.74 -6.65 -10.93
N ARG A 428 1.06 -5.35 -10.93
CA ARG A 428 0.35 -4.31 -10.14
C ARG A 428 -0.57 -3.42 -10.98
N PHE A 429 -1.13 -3.83 -12.11
CA PHE A 429 -2.05 -2.94 -12.83
C PHE A 429 -3.24 -3.68 -13.47
N ASP A 430 -4.42 -3.51 -12.86
CA ASP A 430 -5.70 -4.06 -13.31
C ASP A 430 -6.17 -3.52 -14.67
N ASP A 431 -5.58 -2.43 -15.18
CA ASP A 431 -5.93 -1.89 -16.48
C ASP A 431 -5.16 -2.51 -17.65
N ARG A 432 -4.73 -3.77 -17.55
CA ARG A 432 -4.01 -4.61 -18.56
C ARG A 432 -3.58 -3.84 -19.82
N PRO A 433 -2.69 -2.85 -19.69
CA PRO A 433 -2.48 -1.90 -20.77
C PRO A 433 -1.60 -2.62 -21.78
N THR A 434 -2.06 -2.64 -23.02
CA THR A 434 -1.24 -3.17 -24.10
C THR A 434 -0.49 -2.00 -24.70
N SER A 435 0.82 -2.05 -24.76
CA SER A 435 1.58 -1.03 -25.50
C SER A 435 1.73 -1.46 -26.96
N MET A 436 1.83 -0.48 -27.85
CA MET A 436 2.23 -0.70 -29.24
C MET A 436 3.37 0.26 -29.56
N SER A 437 4.51 -0.28 -30.02
CA SER A 437 5.62 0.51 -30.53
C SER A 437 5.76 0.26 -32.02
N VAL A 438 5.87 1.34 -32.79
CA VAL A 438 6.03 1.28 -34.25
C VAL A 438 7.45 1.65 -34.63
N GLU A 439 8.13 0.75 -35.34
CA GLU A 439 9.50 0.99 -35.82
C GLU A 439 9.46 1.76 -37.15
N LEU A 440 10.29 2.81 -37.26
CA LEU A 440 10.34 3.74 -38.40
C LEU A 440 11.73 3.78 -39.06
N GLY A 441 12.39 2.62 -39.24
CA GLY A 441 13.69 2.56 -39.93
C GLY A 441 14.82 3.35 -39.26
N GLY A 442 14.89 3.32 -37.92
CA GLY A 442 15.96 3.98 -37.12
C GLY A 442 15.48 4.68 -35.86
N ARG A 443 14.17 4.73 -35.62
CA ARG A 443 13.54 5.20 -34.38
C ARG A 443 12.25 4.42 -34.10
N ASN A 444 11.82 4.41 -32.84
CA ASN A 444 10.54 3.84 -32.43
C ASN A 444 9.57 4.96 -32.04
N LEU A 445 8.29 4.73 -32.30
CA LEU A 445 7.19 5.59 -31.86
C LEU A 445 6.29 4.76 -30.95
N ASP A 446 6.33 5.05 -29.65
CA ASP A 446 5.48 4.39 -28.65
C ASP A 446 4.08 5.01 -28.66
N LEU A 447 3.07 4.16 -28.70
CA LEU A 447 1.66 4.54 -28.82
C LEU A 447 0.88 4.04 -27.62
N GLN A 448 0.01 4.89 -27.09
CA GLN A 448 -0.96 4.53 -26.06
C GLN A 448 -2.22 3.95 -26.74
N VAL A 449 -2.37 2.63 -26.65
CA VAL A 449 -3.48 1.89 -27.26
C VAL A 449 -3.96 0.79 -26.34
N ARG A 450 -5.12 0.21 -26.65
CA ARG A 450 -5.63 -1.02 -26.06
C ARG A 450 -5.95 -2.06 -27.13
N VAL A 451 -5.06 -3.01 -27.34
CA VAL A 451 -5.19 -4.17 -28.23
C VAL A 451 -6.25 -5.10 -27.67
N LYS A 452 -7.27 -5.35 -28.49
CA LYS A 452 -8.42 -6.21 -28.19
C LYS A 452 -8.39 -7.53 -28.96
N GLY A 453 -7.61 -7.63 -30.03
CA GLY A 453 -7.49 -8.86 -30.80
C GLY A 453 -6.27 -8.89 -31.71
N LEU A 454 -5.79 -10.11 -31.96
CA LEU A 454 -4.71 -10.41 -32.89
C LEU A 454 -5.14 -11.52 -33.85
N LYS A 455 -4.76 -11.39 -35.12
CA LYS A 455 -4.92 -12.47 -36.12
C LYS A 455 -3.62 -12.72 -36.87
N LYS A 456 -3.37 -14.00 -37.17
CA LYS A 456 -2.28 -14.44 -38.06
C LYS A 456 -2.91 -15.09 -39.29
N GLY A 457 -3.04 -14.33 -40.37
CA GLY A 457 -3.94 -14.69 -41.47
C GLY A 457 -5.40 -14.61 -41.02
N GLU A 458 -6.16 -15.69 -41.21
CA GLU A 458 -7.56 -15.76 -40.76
C GLU A 458 -7.73 -16.27 -39.32
N GLU A 459 -6.67 -16.83 -38.72
CA GLU A 459 -6.70 -17.41 -37.39
C GLU A 459 -6.68 -16.32 -36.31
N SER A 460 -7.69 -16.34 -35.43
CA SER A 460 -7.71 -15.49 -34.23
C SER A 460 -6.83 -16.09 -33.15
N LEU A 461 -5.93 -15.28 -32.58
CA LEU A 461 -5.03 -15.70 -31.53
C LEU A 461 -5.64 -15.46 -30.15
N ASP A 462 -5.38 -16.37 -29.22
CA ASP A 462 -5.64 -16.17 -27.80
C ASP A 462 -4.53 -15.27 -27.23
N LEU A 463 -4.89 -14.06 -26.79
CA LEU A 463 -3.91 -13.09 -26.28
C LEU A 463 -3.14 -13.64 -25.07
N ASN A 464 -3.79 -14.39 -24.17
CA ASN A 464 -3.10 -14.90 -22.99
C ASN A 464 -2.05 -15.95 -23.38
N LYS A 465 -2.36 -16.81 -24.35
CA LYS A 465 -1.37 -17.79 -24.85
C LYS A 465 -0.27 -17.13 -25.67
N THR A 466 -0.63 -16.16 -26.51
CA THR A 466 0.31 -15.47 -27.42
C THR A 466 1.39 -14.73 -26.63
N PHE A 467 1.00 -14.08 -25.54
CA PHE A 467 1.90 -13.31 -24.69
C PHE A 467 2.48 -14.12 -23.52
N ALA A 468 2.16 -15.41 -23.33
CA ALA A 468 2.77 -16.21 -22.27
C ALA A 468 4.24 -16.52 -22.55
N THR A 469 5.11 -16.46 -21.53
CA THR A 469 6.55 -16.78 -21.66
C THR A 469 6.80 -18.26 -21.95
N LYS A 470 5.89 -19.14 -21.52
CA LYS A 470 5.96 -20.59 -21.69
C LYS A 470 4.71 -21.10 -22.40
N ILE A 471 4.88 -22.04 -23.32
CA ILE A 471 3.80 -22.79 -23.97
C ILE A 471 3.68 -24.14 -23.25
N VAL A 472 2.58 -24.32 -22.53
CA VAL A 472 2.24 -25.55 -21.80
C VAL A 472 1.47 -26.49 -22.73
N ASP A 473 1.80 -27.78 -22.71
CA ASP A 473 1.04 -28.77 -23.49
C ASP A 473 -0.40 -28.97 -22.97
N ASP A 474 -1.27 -29.53 -23.81
CA ASP A 474 -2.69 -29.69 -23.48
C ASP A 474 -2.94 -30.61 -22.27
N LYS A 475 -1.97 -31.45 -21.89
CA LYS A 475 -2.06 -32.36 -20.74
C LYS A 475 -1.51 -31.75 -19.45
N MET A 476 -0.87 -30.58 -19.53
CA MET A 476 -0.11 -29.93 -18.46
C MET A 476 0.95 -30.87 -17.89
N GLU A 477 1.68 -31.58 -18.77
CA GLU A 477 2.75 -32.52 -18.43
C GLU A 477 4.13 -32.02 -18.82
N SER A 478 4.21 -31.05 -19.74
CA SER A 478 5.45 -30.39 -20.14
C SER A 478 5.21 -28.96 -20.63
N PHE A 479 6.29 -28.17 -20.74
CA PHE A 479 6.25 -26.86 -21.38
C PHE A 479 7.55 -26.55 -22.15
N THR A 480 7.46 -25.56 -23.05
CA THR A 480 8.61 -25.02 -23.81
C THR A 480 8.58 -23.49 -23.80
N ASP A 481 9.72 -22.85 -24.06
CA ASP A 481 9.77 -21.39 -24.22
C ASP A 481 8.92 -20.96 -25.41
N ASN A 482 8.16 -19.88 -25.26
CA ASN A 482 7.40 -19.31 -26.36
C ASN A 482 8.36 -18.57 -27.32
N PRO A 483 8.54 -19.05 -28.57
CA PRO A 483 9.50 -18.46 -29.51
C PRO A 483 9.07 -17.07 -30.02
N ASP A 484 7.80 -16.68 -29.84
CA ASP A 484 7.28 -15.39 -30.28
C ASP A 484 7.58 -14.26 -29.27
N ILE A 485 8.04 -14.60 -28.05
CA ILE A 485 8.41 -13.63 -27.02
C ILE A 485 9.78 -13.03 -27.35
N LYS A 486 9.80 -11.71 -27.57
CA LYS A 486 11.02 -10.92 -27.79
C LYS A 486 11.75 -10.64 -26.49
N ARG A 487 11.00 -10.21 -25.47
CA ARG A 487 11.53 -9.76 -24.17
C ARG A 487 10.42 -9.64 -23.13
N VAL A 488 10.82 -9.60 -21.86
CA VAL A 488 9.97 -9.30 -20.70
C VAL A 488 10.53 -8.07 -20.02
N GLU A 489 9.70 -7.06 -19.75
CA GLU A 489 10.07 -5.89 -18.94
C GLU A 489 9.32 -5.90 -17.62
N ARG A 490 9.96 -5.38 -16.58
CA ARG A 490 9.41 -5.20 -15.23
C ARG A 490 8.88 -6.47 -14.55
N GLY A 491 9.09 -7.64 -15.17
CA GLY A 491 8.70 -8.96 -14.66
C GLY A 491 7.32 -9.42 -15.10
N ASP A 492 6.52 -8.55 -15.73
CA ASP A 492 5.10 -8.77 -16.00
C ASP A 492 4.64 -8.36 -17.41
N THR A 493 5.42 -7.54 -18.13
CA THR A 493 5.05 -7.05 -19.47
C THR A 493 5.82 -7.82 -20.53
N ASN A 494 5.10 -8.64 -21.29
CA ASN A 494 5.66 -9.49 -22.32
C ASN A 494 5.52 -8.83 -23.69
N PHE A 495 6.58 -8.88 -24.50
CA PHE A 495 6.62 -8.25 -25.81
C PHE A 495 6.74 -9.28 -26.92
N ILE A 496 5.96 -9.10 -27.99
CA ILE A 496 5.95 -9.96 -29.19
C ILE A 496 6.15 -9.12 -30.46
N ASP A 497 6.51 -9.79 -31.55
CA ASP A 497 6.51 -9.21 -32.89
C ASP A 497 5.09 -9.18 -33.49
N GLY A 498 4.49 -7.99 -33.54
CA GLY A 498 3.19 -7.75 -34.17
C GLY A 498 3.26 -7.53 -35.68
N SER A 499 4.46 -7.47 -36.28
CA SER A 499 4.65 -7.04 -37.67
C SER A 499 3.97 -7.94 -38.71
N LYS A 500 3.59 -9.17 -38.35
CA LYS A 500 2.92 -10.15 -39.22
C LYS A 500 1.48 -10.45 -38.79
N MET A 501 0.91 -9.61 -37.94
CA MET A 501 -0.42 -9.81 -37.37
C MET A 501 -1.36 -8.68 -37.75
N THR A 502 -2.64 -9.00 -37.96
CA THR A 502 -3.69 -7.99 -37.95
C THR A 502 -4.00 -7.65 -36.49
N ILE A 503 -3.94 -6.37 -36.14
CA ILE A 503 -4.05 -5.85 -34.78
C ILE A 503 -5.32 -5.01 -34.69
N SER A 504 -6.23 -5.35 -33.80
CA SER A 504 -7.42 -4.54 -33.51
C SER A 504 -7.40 -4.04 -32.07
N GLY A 505 -7.89 -2.82 -31.85
CA GLY A 505 -7.84 -2.19 -30.54
C GLY A 505 -8.60 -0.87 -30.46
N THR A 506 -8.34 -0.10 -29.41
CA THR A 506 -8.80 1.29 -29.26
C THR A 506 -7.61 2.20 -28.97
N THR A 507 -7.61 3.42 -29.53
CA THR A 507 -6.72 4.48 -29.06
C THR A 507 -7.25 5.01 -27.74
N ASP A 508 -6.40 5.19 -26.75
CA ASP A 508 -6.76 5.94 -25.55
C ASP A 508 -6.29 7.39 -25.78
N GLY A 509 -7.24 8.33 -25.89
CA GLY A 509 -6.94 9.71 -26.29
C GLY A 509 -7.94 10.71 -25.72
N TYR A 510 -7.92 11.94 -26.23
CA TYR A 510 -8.78 13.03 -25.77
C TYR A 510 -9.64 13.64 -26.89
N SER A 511 -10.75 14.24 -26.52
CA SER A 511 -11.57 15.17 -27.29
C SER A 511 -11.90 16.38 -26.39
N PHE A 512 -12.72 17.31 -26.85
CA PHE A 512 -13.18 18.44 -26.04
C PHE A 512 -14.72 18.55 -26.03
N ASP A 513 -15.30 18.81 -24.85
CA ASP A 513 -16.74 19.04 -24.68
C ASP A 513 -17.18 20.44 -25.16
N ASP A 514 -18.48 20.75 -25.06
CA ASP A 514 -19.05 22.04 -25.47
C ASP A 514 -18.49 23.25 -24.67
N MET A 515 -17.88 22.99 -23.50
CA MET A 515 -17.20 24.00 -22.67
C MET A 515 -15.71 24.10 -22.99
N GLY A 516 -15.19 23.27 -23.90
CA GLY A 516 -13.80 23.23 -24.30
C GLY A 516 -12.91 22.55 -23.27
N ARG A 517 -13.47 21.63 -22.47
CA ARG A 517 -12.78 20.81 -21.48
C ARG A 517 -12.38 19.47 -22.10
N PRO A 518 -11.21 18.92 -21.79
CA PRO A 518 -10.79 17.64 -22.34
C PRO A 518 -11.71 16.52 -21.84
N VAL A 519 -12.05 15.57 -22.71
CA VAL A 519 -12.82 14.36 -22.36
C VAL A 519 -12.10 13.17 -22.96
N GLU A 520 -11.96 12.08 -22.21
CA GLU A 520 -11.38 10.85 -22.75
C GLU A 520 -12.19 10.34 -23.95
N SER A 521 -11.49 9.88 -24.97
CA SER A 521 -12.07 9.34 -26.20
C SER A 521 -11.40 8.02 -26.54
N LYS A 522 -12.22 6.99 -26.77
CA LYS A 522 -11.77 5.67 -27.22
C LYS A 522 -12.19 5.45 -28.67
N THR A 523 -11.24 5.53 -29.58
CA THR A 523 -11.50 5.32 -31.02
C THR A 523 -11.01 3.94 -31.44
N PRO A 524 -11.87 3.05 -31.97
CA PRO A 524 -11.44 1.74 -32.42
C PRO A 524 -10.57 1.83 -33.68
N PHE A 525 -9.58 0.93 -33.79
CA PHE A 525 -8.73 0.78 -34.97
C PHE A 525 -8.55 -0.70 -35.33
N THR A 526 -8.18 -0.99 -36.58
CA THR A 526 -7.77 -2.32 -37.04
C THR A 526 -6.74 -2.20 -38.15
N ILE A 527 -5.47 -2.42 -37.81
CA ILE A 527 -4.37 -2.32 -38.75
C ILE A 527 -3.81 -3.69 -39.11
N ASP A 528 -3.40 -3.85 -40.37
CA ASP A 528 -2.53 -4.93 -40.81
C ASP A 528 -1.25 -4.28 -41.36
N PRO A 529 -0.10 -4.42 -40.67
CA PRO A 529 1.17 -3.88 -41.13
C PRO A 529 1.55 -4.31 -42.56
N ASN A 530 1.05 -5.45 -43.05
CA ASN A 530 1.36 -5.99 -44.37
C ASN A 530 0.29 -5.71 -45.45
N ALA A 531 -0.87 -5.16 -45.12
CA ALA A 531 -1.94 -4.91 -46.09
C ALA A 531 -1.47 -3.99 -47.24
N ALA A 532 -1.57 -4.43 -48.50
CA ALA A 532 -1.04 -3.67 -49.63
C ALA A 532 -1.88 -2.42 -50.00
N GLU A 533 -3.12 -2.37 -49.52
CA GLU A 533 -4.09 -1.31 -49.78
C GLU A 533 -4.98 -1.12 -48.54
N GLY A 534 -5.57 0.07 -48.41
CA GLY A 534 -6.52 0.39 -47.33
C GLY A 534 -6.61 1.88 -47.06
N GLU A 535 -7.62 2.27 -46.28
CA GLU A 535 -7.78 3.64 -45.82
C GLU A 535 -6.82 3.97 -44.67
N ARG A 536 -6.44 5.24 -44.58
CA ARG A 536 -5.64 5.79 -43.47
C ARG A 536 -6.39 5.60 -42.15
N GLN A 537 -5.72 5.04 -41.15
CA GLN A 537 -6.33 4.76 -39.84
C GLN A 537 -5.68 5.54 -38.71
N LEU A 538 -6.50 6.07 -37.80
CA LEU A 538 -6.05 6.68 -36.54
C LEU A 538 -5.60 5.57 -35.58
N ILE A 539 -4.35 5.63 -35.13
CA ILE A 539 -3.75 4.61 -34.26
C ILE A 539 -3.26 5.14 -32.92
N ALA A 540 -3.19 6.46 -32.72
CA ALA A 540 -3.01 7.09 -31.41
C ALA A 540 -3.46 8.55 -31.41
N THR A 541 -3.75 9.08 -30.23
CA THR A 541 -4.04 10.51 -30.00
C THR A 541 -3.38 10.96 -28.71
N ASN A 542 -2.46 11.93 -28.78
CA ASN A 542 -1.75 12.48 -27.64
C ASN A 542 -2.20 13.92 -27.36
N LEU A 543 -2.39 14.31 -26.10
CA LEU A 543 -2.62 15.71 -25.74
C LEU A 543 -1.31 16.50 -25.83
N ARG A 544 -1.26 17.56 -26.64
CA ARG A 544 -0.05 18.38 -26.84
C ARG A 544 -0.08 19.65 -26.01
N ASP A 545 -1.15 20.42 -26.11
CA ASP A 545 -1.37 21.63 -25.31
C ASP A 545 -2.85 21.77 -24.98
N LEU A 546 -3.13 21.71 -23.68
CA LEU A 546 -4.48 21.82 -23.16
C LEU A 546 -5.07 23.23 -23.34
N GLN A 547 -4.26 24.27 -23.15
CA GLN A 547 -4.74 25.66 -23.15
C GLN A 547 -5.19 26.09 -24.55
N SER A 548 -4.44 25.65 -25.56
CA SER A 548 -4.77 25.85 -26.97
C SER A 548 -5.70 24.77 -27.55
N ARG A 549 -6.00 23.71 -26.77
CA ARG A 549 -6.82 22.55 -27.14
C ARG A 549 -6.27 21.82 -28.36
N GLU A 550 -4.97 21.55 -28.31
CA GLU A 550 -4.21 20.90 -29.37
C GLU A 550 -3.89 19.45 -29.01
N LEU A 551 -4.23 18.55 -29.92
CA LEU A 551 -3.86 17.14 -29.90
C LEU A 551 -2.85 16.84 -31.00
N GLU A 552 -2.06 15.81 -30.80
CA GLU A 552 -1.23 15.17 -31.81
C GLU A 552 -1.89 13.83 -32.18
N ARG A 553 -2.39 13.71 -33.41
CA ARG A 553 -3.03 12.47 -33.91
C ARG A 553 -2.05 11.69 -34.78
N VAL A 554 -1.89 10.40 -34.51
CA VAL A 554 -0.99 9.51 -35.24
C VAL A 554 -1.81 8.61 -36.15
N TYR A 555 -1.47 8.61 -37.43
CA TYR A 555 -2.15 7.84 -38.45
C TYR A 555 -1.22 6.87 -39.17
N PHE A 556 -1.73 5.70 -39.52
CA PHE A 556 -1.09 4.72 -40.39
C PHE A 556 -1.80 4.64 -41.74
N ASP A 557 -1.05 4.72 -42.84
CA ASP A 557 -1.53 4.46 -44.19
C ASP A 557 -1.04 3.07 -44.66
N PRO A 558 -1.95 2.09 -44.85
CA PRO A 558 -1.60 0.75 -45.31
C PRO A 558 -0.94 0.72 -46.69
N THR A 559 -1.33 1.65 -47.59
CA THR A 559 -0.89 1.67 -48.99
C THR A 559 0.56 2.13 -49.11
N THR A 560 0.92 3.20 -48.42
CA THR A 560 2.28 3.78 -48.46
C THR A 560 3.20 3.24 -47.37
N LYS A 561 2.62 2.59 -46.36
CA LYS A 561 3.23 2.20 -45.07
C LYS A 561 3.67 3.38 -44.23
N GLU A 562 3.23 4.59 -44.55
CA GLU A 562 3.67 5.79 -43.84
C GLU A 562 2.92 5.96 -42.52
N ILE A 563 3.69 6.34 -41.49
CA ILE A 563 3.18 6.88 -40.24
C ILE A 563 3.24 8.39 -40.35
N SER A 564 2.12 9.04 -40.09
CA SER A 564 1.99 10.49 -40.16
C SER A 564 1.41 11.03 -38.86
N VAL A 565 1.93 12.17 -38.45
CA VAL A 565 1.45 12.92 -37.29
C VAL A 565 0.71 14.15 -37.77
N VAL A 566 -0.45 14.42 -37.19
CA VAL A 566 -1.31 15.56 -37.52
C VAL A 566 -1.58 16.34 -36.24
N ASP A 567 -1.11 17.57 -36.18
CA ASP A 567 -1.51 18.51 -35.15
C ASP A 567 -2.99 18.88 -35.37
N THR A 568 -3.82 18.69 -34.35
CA THR A 568 -5.27 18.89 -34.42
C THR A 568 -5.68 19.88 -33.35
N GLN A 569 -6.17 21.04 -33.76
CA GLN A 569 -6.68 22.06 -32.85
C GLN A 569 -8.20 21.99 -32.76
N PHE A 570 -8.75 22.03 -31.55
CA PHE A 570 -10.19 22.10 -31.35
C PHE A 570 -10.64 23.55 -31.26
N VAL A 571 -11.44 23.96 -32.24
CA VAL A 571 -11.95 25.33 -32.36
C VAL A 571 -13.44 25.38 -32.09
N LYS A 572 -13.88 26.43 -31.41
CA LYS A 572 -15.29 26.65 -31.13
C LYS A 572 -16.02 27.03 -32.43
N ASN A 573 -16.99 26.23 -32.82
CA ASN A 573 -17.83 26.45 -34.00
C ASN A 573 -18.94 27.49 -33.69
N ALA A 574 -19.79 27.77 -34.68
CA ALA A 574 -20.86 28.77 -34.57
C ALA A 574 -21.97 28.36 -33.57
N GLU A 575 -22.20 27.06 -33.35
CA GLU A 575 -23.13 26.55 -32.34
C GLU A 575 -22.51 26.50 -30.93
N GLY A 576 -21.25 26.92 -30.79
CA GLY A 576 -20.53 26.93 -29.53
C GLY A 576 -19.91 25.59 -29.13
N LYS A 577 -19.83 24.62 -30.04
CA LYS A 577 -19.19 23.31 -29.83
C LYS A 577 -17.75 23.31 -30.30
N PHE A 578 -16.90 22.50 -29.68
CA PHE A 578 -15.51 22.36 -30.11
C PHE A 578 -15.37 21.28 -31.18
N GLU A 579 -14.86 21.65 -32.36
CA GLU A 579 -14.65 20.75 -33.49
C GLU A 579 -13.16 20.60 -33.82
N ALA A 580 -12.76 19.39 -34.20
CA ALA A 580 -11.39 19.08 -34.59
C ALA A 580 -11.06 19.74 -35.94
N LYS A 581 -10.02 20.58 -35.94
CA LYS A 581 -9.41 21.15 -37.13
C LYS A 581 -8.00 20.59 -37.28
N GLU A 582 -7.85 19.68 -38.23
CA GLU A 582 -6.58 19.06 -38.55
C GLU A 582 -5.68 20.01 -39.33
N GLY A 583 -4.42 20.10 -38.92
CA GLY A 583 -3.35 20.76 -39.66
C GLY A 583 -2.72 19.84 -40.71
N ASP A 584 -1.56 20.24 -41.22
CA ASP A 584 -0.84 19.46 -42.22
C ASP A 584 -0.25 18.17 -41.63
N ALA A 585 -0.35 17.07 -42.39
CA ALA A 585 0.24 15.80 -42.00
C ALA A 585 1.77 15.83 -42.16
N ARG A 586 2.48 15.58 -41.05
CA ARG A 586 3.93 15.39 -41.03
C ARG A 586 4.26 13.90 -41.09
N VAL A 587 4.86 13.45 -42.19
CA VAL A 587 5.31 12.06 -42.34
C VAL A 587 6.49 11.80 -41.41
N MET A 588 6.33 10.83 -40.52
CA MET A 588 7.35 10.40 -39.57
C MET A 588 8.27 9.32 -40.14
N GLY A 589 7.82 8.61 -41.17
CA GLY A 589 8.60 7.56 -41.82
C GLY A 589 7.70 6.38 -42.18
N LYS A 590 8.29 5.34 -42.75
CA LYS A 590 7.59 4.11 -43.06
C LYS A 590 7.66 3.15 -41.89
N MET A 591 6.53 2.54 -41.55
CA MET A 591 6.46 1.42 -40.61
C MET A 591 7.29 0.26 -41.17
N THR A 592 8.33 -0.12 -40.44
CA THR A 592 9.19 -1.27 -40.76
C THR A 592 8.95 -2.45 -39.82
N GLY A 593 8.30 -2.21 -38.68
CA GLY A 593 7.99 -3.21 -37.67
C GLY A 593 6.99 -2.70 -36.65
N VAL A 594 6.36 -3.63 -35.95
CA VAL A 594 5.45 -3.38 -34.83
C VAL A 594 5.83 -4.30 -33.68
N GLU A 595 6.06 -3.73 -32.51
CA GLU A 595 6.20 -4.46 -31.26
C GLU A 595 4.93 -4.23 -30.41
N LEU A 596 4.41 -5.30 -29.84
CA LEU A 596 3.26 -5.25 -28.94
C LEU A 596 3.71 -5.69 -27.56
N GLY A 597 3.38 -4.92 -26.53
CA GLY A 597 3.58 -5.29 -25.13
C GLY A 597 2.24 -5.56 -24.45
N ARG A 598 2.19 -6.53 -23.54
CA ARG A 598 1.00 -6.80 -22.73
C ARG A 598 1.41 -7.28 -21.34
N GLU A 599 0.77 -6.70 -20.33
CA GLU A 599 0.84 -7.19 -18.95
C GLU A 599 0.05 -8.50 -18.79
N MET A 600 0.67 -9.49 -18.16
CA MET A 600 0.12 -10.83 -17.98
C MET A 600 -0.42 -11.03 -16.57
N THR A 601 -1.58 -11.69 -16.44
CA THR A 601 -2.16 -12.07 -15.14
C THR A 601 -1.50 -13.30 -14.51
N GLY A 602 -0.73 -14.06 -15.28
CA GLY A 602 -0.04 -15.25 -14.81
C GLY A 602 1.21 -15.52 -15.63
N GLY A 603 2.20 -16.13 -14.99
CA GLY A 603 3.53 -16.34 -15.56
C GLY A 603 4.48 -15.15 -15.38
N ASP A 604 4.04 -14.13 -14.66
CA ASP A 604 4.79 -12.98 -14.17
C ASP A 604 5.40 -13.27 -12.79
N ASP A 605 6.63 -12.78 -12.56
CA ASP A 605 7.42 -12.98 -11.33
C ASP A 605 7.24 -14.35 -10.64
N ILE A 606 7.30 -15.44 -11.44
CA ILE A 606 7.06 -16.81 -10.97
C ILE A 606 8.02 -17.15 -9.81
N GLU A 607 9.27 -16.70 -9.90
CA GLU A 607 10.29 -16.93 -8.88
C GLU A 607 9.92 -16.25 -7.57
N GLY A 608 9.56 -14.96 -7.60
CA GLY A 608 9.14 -14.22 -6.41
C GLY A 608 7.86 -14.80 -5.78
N LYS A 609 6.88 -15.21 -6.60
CA LYS A 609 5.64 -15.85 -6.10
C LYS A 609 5.97 -17.14 -5.35
N LEU A 610 6.81 -18.00 -5.94
CA LEU A 610 7.24 -19.25 -5.32
C LEU A 610 8.10 -19.03 -4.08
N GLU A 611 8.93 -17.99 -4.04
CA GLU A 611 9.73 -17.63 -2.87
C GLU A 611 8.83 -17.22 -1.70
N LEU A 612 7.88 -16.31 -1.91
CA LEU A 612 6.92 -15.89 -0.89
C LEU A 612 6.07 -17.06 -0.39
N LEU A 613 5.61 -17.93 -1.29
CA LEU A 613 4.88 -19.15 -0.94
C LEU A 613 5.72 -20.11 -0.09
N LYS A 614 6.97 -20.36 -0.48
CA LYS A 614 7.90 -21.21 0.28
C LYS A 614 8.16 -20.64 1.66
N GLU A 615 8.45 -19.34 1.76
CA GLU A 615 8.71 -18.70 3.04
C GLU A 615 7.48 -18.78 3.95
N ALA A 616 6.28 -18.52 3.44
CA ALA A 616 5.06 -18.60 4.24
C ALA A 616 4.75 -20.02 4.73
N ILE A 617 4.87 -21.03 3.86
CA ILE A 617 4.61 -22.43 4.20
C ILE A 617 5.65 -22.97 5.20
N ARG A 618 6.92 -22.58 5.03
CA ARG A 618 8.04 -23.08 5.84
C ARG A 618 8.18 -22.34 7.15
N SER A 619 8.10 -21.02 7.16
CA SER A 619 8.36 -20.21 8.36
C SER A 619 7.11 -19.88 9.16
N GLY A 620 5.92 -19.98 8.54
CA GLY A 620 4.67 -19.47 9.08
C GLY A 620 4.50 -17.96 8.93
N ASP A 621 5.47 -17.27 8.31
CA ASP A 621 5.36 -15.82 8.05
C ASP A 621 4.21 -15.56 7.07
N LYS A 622 3.40 -14.57 7.40
CA LYS A 622 2.12 -14.35 6.73
C LYS A 622 2.28 -13.36 5.59
N MET A 623 1.37 -13.44 4.62
CA MET A 623 1.31 -12.52 3.48
C MET A 623 -0.14 -12.12 3.19
N ALA A 624 -0.25 -11.10 2.35
CA ALA A 624 -1.49 -10.64 1.75
C ALA A 624 -1.53 -11.04 0.28
N THR A 625 -2.75 -11.04 -0.27
CA THR A 625 -3.03 -11.36 -1.66
C THR A 625 -4.24 -10.56 -2.11
N ASP A 626 -4.40 -10.42 -3.41
CA ASP A 626 -5.57 -9.79 -3.99
C ASP A 626 -6.74 -10.77 -4.31
N SER A 627 -7.94 -10.20 -4.43
CA SER A 627 -8.98 -10.69 -5.30
C SER A 627 -9.45 -9.63 -6.31
N ASP A 628 -9.24 -9.89 -7.60
CA ASP A 628 -9.98 -9.19 -8.66
C ASP A 628 -11.50 -9.42 -8.47
N ALA A 629 -12.20 -8.35 -8.13
CA ALA A 629 -13.65 -8.28 -8.17
C ALA A 629 -14.11 -7.08 -9.00
N ARG A 630 -14.05 -7.22 -10.33
CA ARG A 630 -14.62 -6.24 -11.30
C ARG A 630 -13.87 -4.89 -11.29
N GLU A 631 -12.58 -4.92 -11.64
CA GLU A 631 -11.71 -3.72 -11.75
C GLU A 631 -11.43 -3.05 -10.40
N GLU A 632 -11.66 -3.77 -9.31
CA GLU A 632 -11.47 -3.33 -7.93
C GLU A 632 -10.47 -4.28 -7.24
N VAL A 633 -9.25 -3.80 -6.97
CA VAL A 633 -8.21 -4.52 -6.20
C VAL A 633 -8.58 -4.53 -4.72
N TRP A 634 -8.74 -5.73 -4.16
CA TRP A 634 -9.02 -5.98 -2.76
C TRP A 634 -7.91 -6.80 -2.10
N ASN A 635 -6.96 -6.09 -1.47
CA ASN A 635 -5.89 -6.73 -0.69
C ASN A 635 -6.43 -7.33 0.60
N GLY A 636 -6.33 -8.64 0.72
CA GLY A 636 -6.78 -9.41 1.88
C GLY A 636 -5.65 -10.22 2.49
N GLU A 637 -5.72 -10.42 3.81
CA GLU A 637 -4.89 -11.42 4.48
C GLU A 637 -5.12 -12.83 3.91
N VAL A 638 -4.04 -13.59 3.80
CA VAL A 638 -4.11 -15.03 3.54
C VAL A 638 -4.39 -15.76 4.86
N HIS A 639 -5.47 -16.54 4.92
CA HIS A 639 -5.83 -17.34 6.09
C HIS A 639 -5.24 -18.74 6.05
N ARG A 640 -5.13 -19.31 4.85
CA ARG A 640 -4.68 -20.68 4.66
C ARG A 640 -4.02 -20.85 3.30
N ILE A 641 -2.95 -21.65 3.28
CA ILE A 641 -2.33 -22.16 2.05
C ILE A 641 -2.24 -23.68 2.13
N LYS A 642 -2.51 -24.35 1.02
CA LYS A 642 -2.24 -25.78 0.86
C LYS A 642 -1.60 -26.04 -0.49
N GLU A 643 -0.38 -26.56 -0.48
CA GLU A 643 0.34 -27.02 -1.67
C GLU A 643 0.15 -28.53 -1.81
N GLU A 644 -0.18 -29.03 -3.00
CA GLU A 644 -0.36 -30.47 -3.28
C GLU A 644 0.39 -30.86 -4.56
N THR A 645 1.20 -31.93 -4.50
CA THR A 645 1.75 -32.55 -5.72
C THR A 645 0.59 -33.26 -6.45
N ALA A 646 0.02 -32.61 -7.47
CA ALA A 646 -1.11 -33.13 -8.22
C ALA A 646 -0.70 -34.25 -9.18
N TRP A 647 0.51 -34.16 -9.74
CA TRP A 647 1.07 -35.14 -10.66
C TRP A 647 2.59 -35.07 -10.69
N ARG A 648 3.24 -36.20 -10.97
CA ARG A 648 4.67 -36.30 -11.20
C ARG A 648 4.90 -37.30 -12.33
N SER A 649 5.75 -36.96 -13.30
CA SER A 649 6.01 -37.84 -14.44
C SER A 649 6.66 -39.15 -13.99
N PRO A 650 6.44 -40.29 -14.70
CA PRO A 650 7.06 -41.57 -14.35
C PRO A 650 8.59 -41.56 -14.37
N ASP A 651 9.20 -40.68 -15.18
CA ASP A 651 10.65 -40.48 -15.24
C ASP A 651 11.19 -39.49 -14.19
N GLY A 652 10.30 -38.81 -13.44
CA GLY A 652 10.64 -37.84 -12.41
C GLY A 652 11.19 -36.51 -12.94
N LYS A 653 11.05 -36.22 -14.24
CA LYS A 653 11.53 -34.97 -14.86
C LYS A 653 10.54 -33.82 -14.83
N TRP A 654 9.29 -34.10 -14.45
CA TRP A 654 8.24 -33.09 -14.36
C TRP A 654 7.39 -33.32 -13.11
N GLU A 655 6.96 -32.22 -12.49
CA GLU A 655 5.94 -32.27 -11.45
C GLU A 655 4.97 -31.11 -11.59
N ARG A 656 3.68 -31.41 -11.43
CA ARG A 656 2.60 -30.43 -11.38
C ARG A 656 2.13 -30.28 -9.94
N VAL A 657 2.03 -29.04 -9.50
CA VAL A 657 1.71 -28.65 -8.13
C VAL A 657 0.50 -27.73 -8.14
N ASP A 658 -0.50 -28.08 -7.35
CA ASP A 658 -1.67 -27.21 -7.13
C ASP A 658 -1.51 -26.46 -5.80
N ILE A 659 -1.80 -25.17 -5.83
CA ILE A 659 -1.77 -24.29 -4.66
C ILE A 659 -3.19 -23.80 -4.41
N LYS A 660 -3.70 -24.12 -3.22
CA LYS A 660 -5.01 -23.67 -2.73
C LYS A 660 -4.80 -22.54 -1.73
N VAL A 661 -5.44 -21.41 -1.98
CA VAL A 661 -5.37 -20.21 -1.15
C VAL A 661 -6.76 -19.86 -0.63
N ASP A 662 -6.88 -19.70 0.69
CA ASP A 662 -8.01 -19.03 1.33
C ASP A 662 -7.54 -17.66 1.83
N ALA A 663 -8.26 -16.61 1.45
CA ALA A 663 -7.99 -15.22 1.83
C ALA A 663 -9.29 -14.49 2.20
N THR A 664 -9.18 -13.24 2.68
CA THR A 664 -10.34 -12.40 3.05
C THR A 664 -11.42 -12.37 1.98
N PHE A 665 -11.03 -12.31 0.71
CA PHE A 665 -11.94 -12.11 -0.42
C PHE A 665 -12.07 -13.31 -1.36
N GLY A 666 -11.79 -14.52 -0.87
CA GLY A 666 -11.99 -15.72 -1.66
C GLY A 666 -11.52 -16.96 -0.94
N THR A 667 -12.29 -18.04 -1.07
CA THR A 667 -11.94 -19.34 -0.50
C THR A 667 -11.76 -20.36 -1.62
N ASN A 668 -10.86 -21.31 -1.40
CA ASN A 668 -10.49 -22.36 -2.34
C ASN A 668 -10.08 -21.84 -3.72
N LYS A 669 -9.38 -20.69 -3.79
CA LYS A 669 -8.74 -20.27 -5.03
C LYS A 669 -7.64 -21.28 -5.37
N VAL A 670 -7.60 -21.78 -6.60
CA VAL A 670 -6.65 -22.82 -7.03
C VAL A 670 -5.79 -22.31 -8.18
N GLY A 671 -4.48 -22.25 -7.92
CA GLY A 671 -3.44 -22.06 -8.92
C GLY A 671 -2.66 -23.35 -9.16
N THR A 672 -1.94 -23.40 -10.27
CA THR A 672 -1.21 -24.57 -10.73
C THR A 672 0.14 -24.15 -11.32
N PHE A 673 1.21 -24.74 -10.79
CA PHE A 673 2.57 -24.63 -11.30
C PHE A 673 3.00 -25.96 -11.91
N LEU A 674 3.74 -25.88 -13.02
CA LEU A 674 4.40 -27.01 -13.65
C LEU A 674 5.90 -26.79 -13.57
N HIS A 675 6.61 -27.69 -12.90
CA HIS A 675 8.06 -27.62 -12.72
C HIS A 675 8.76 -28.63 -13.63
N LYS A 676 9.82 -28.19 -14.29
CA LYS A 676 10.81 -29.04 -14.92
C LYS A 676 11.90 -29.37 -13.92
N LEU A 677 12.28 -30.65 -13.86
CA LEU A 677 13.23 -31.18 -12.90
C LEU A 677 14.48 -31.72 -13.60
N ASP A 678 15.64 -31.62 -12.95
CA ASP A 678 16.85 -32.33 -13.36
C ASP A 678 16.86 -33.81 -12.91
N ASP A 679 17.92 -34.55 -13.26
CA ASP A 679 18.07 -35.97 -12.88
C ASP A 679 18.22 -36.18 -11.36
N GLU A 680 18.50 -35.14 -10.57
CA GLU A 680 18.51 -35.15 -9.11
C GLU A 680 17.18 -34.66 -8.53
N GLY A 681 16.17 -34.40 -9.35
CA GLY A 681 14.85 -33.93 -8.93
C GLY A 681 14.83 -32.48 -8.45
N LYS A 682 15.81 -31.64 -8.78
CA LYS A 682 15.79 -30.20 -8.49
C LYS A 682 15.00 -29.46 -9.55
N ILE A 683 14.24 -28.44 -9.14
CA ILE A 683 13.53 -27.55 -10.06
C ILE A 683 14.56 -26.73 -10.84
N ILE A 684 14.53 -26.82 -12.17
CA ILE A 684 15.41 -26.09 -13.08
C ILE A 684 14.66 -25.08 -13.96
N ASP A 685 13.34 -25.22 -14.07
CA ASP A 685 12.48 -24.29 -14.78
C ASP A 685 11.05 -24.44 -14.28
N THR A 686 10.23 -23.39 -14.40
CA THR A 686 8.82 -23.40 -13.97
C THR A 686 7.94 -22.61 -14.92
N ALA A 687 6.72 -23.12 -15.14
CA ALA A 687 5.62 -22.38 -15.74
C ALA A 687 4.47 -22.27 -14.72
N GLU A 688 3.95 -21.06 -14.51
CA GLU A 688 2.66 -20.87 -13.87
C GLU A 688 1.56 -21.11 -14.91
N VAL A 689 0.89 -22.26 -14.81
CA VAL A 689 -0.16 -22.65 -15.77
C VAL A 689 -1.43 -21.85 -15.50
N LYS A 690 -1.71 -21.62 -14.21
CA LYS A 690 -2.86 -20.88 -13.74
C LYS A 690 -2.51 -20.20 -12.41
N PRO A 691 -2.64 -18.88 -12.29
CA PRO A 691 -2.45 -18.20 -11.02
C PRO A 691 -3.58 -18.56 -10.04
N ALA A 692 -3.25 -18.72 -8.75
CA ALA A 692 -4.26 -18.81 -7.70
C ALA A 692 -4.87 -17.44 -7.43
N VAL A 693 -4.03 -16.42 -7.50
CA VAL A 693 -4.24 -15.02 -7.15
C VAL A 693 -3.31 -14.18 -8.02
N ASP A 694 -3.62 -12.89 -8.20
CA ASP A 694 -2.85 -12.04 -9.12
C ASP A 694 -1.44 -11.74 -8.59
N PHE A 695 -1.33 -11.46 -7.29
CA PHE A 695 -0.05 -11.26 -6.62
C PHE A 695 -0.04 -11.72 -5.17
N TYR A 696 1.18 -11.92 -4.66
CA TYR A 696 1.47 -12.04 -3.25
C TYR A 696 2.26 -10.83 -2.78
N TRP A 697 1.99 -10.39 -1.56
CA TRP A 697 2.67 -9.25 -0.98
C TRP A 697 2.90 -9.45 0.51
N LYS A 698 4.08 -9.07 0.96
CA LYS A 698 4.47 -9.10 2.35
C LYS A 698 5.22 -7.80 2.66
N ASP A 699 4.81 -7.16 3.74
CA ASP A 699 5.37 -5.89 4.14
C ASP A 699 5.92 -5.96 5.57
N ARG A 700 7.08 -5.37 5.78
CA ARG A 700 7.70 -5.24 7.10
C ARG A 700 8.00 -3.76 7.36
N PRO A 701 6.97 -2.91 7.45
CA PRO A 701 7.13 -1.47 7.50
C PRO A 701 7.99 -1.04 8.68
N ARG A 702 8.83 -0.03 8.43
CA ARG A 702 9.53 0.74 9.45
C ARG A 702 9.16 2.19 9.27
N VAL A 703 8.42 2.72 10.23
CA VAL A 703 7.93 4.10 10.20
C VAL A 703 8.55 4.87 11.36
N SER A 704 9.43 5.79 11.03
CA SER A 704 10.04 6.71 11.98
C SER A 704 10.25 8.06 11.32
N PRO A 705 10.12 9.20 12.04
CA PRO A 705 10.50 10.50 11.51
C PRO A 705 11.94 10.54 10.97
N VAL A 706 12.86 9.89 11.69
CA VAL A 706 14.29 9.86 11.37
C VAL A 706 14.86 8.48 11.66
N VAL A 707 15.61 7.95 10.71
CA VAL A 707 16.38 6.72 10.85
C VAL A 707 17.86 7.02 10.71
N VAL A 708 18.67 6.45 11.61
CA VAL A 708 20.12 6.39 11.42
C VAL A 708 20.49 4.98 10.95
N ASP A 709 21.06 4.87 9.75
CA ASP A 709 21.58 3.62 9.22
C ASP A 709 22.95 3.82 8.57
N ARG A 710 23.90 2.93 8.90
CA ARG A 710 25.31 2.97 8.44
C ARG A 710 25.98 4.36 8.54
N GLY A 711 25.63 5.14 9.55
CA GLY A 711 26.19 6.48 9.81
C GLY A 711 25.53 7.63 9.03
N ASN A 712 24.54 7.33 8.19
CA ASN A 712 23.71 8.33 7.51
C ASN A 712 22.42 8.58 8.29
N VAL A 713 21.94 9.83 8.22
CA VAL A 713 20.64 10.24 8.75
C VAL A 713 19.65 10.30 7.59
N TYR A 714 18.56 9.55 7.73
CA TYR A 714 17.49 9.44 6.75
C TYR A 714 16.21 10.00 7.35
N ILE A 715 15.52 10.85 6.61
CA ILE A 715 14.31 11.54 7.05
C ILE A 715 13.12 10.98 6.28
N ASN A 716 12.02 10.68 6.97
CA ASN A 716 10.83 10.15 6.31
C ASN A 716 10.26 11.18 5.32
N LYS A 717 10.19 10.77 4.05
CA LYS A 717 9.79 11.65 2.95
C LYS A 717 8.34 12.11 3.10
N ALA A 718 7.42 11.18 3.35
CA ALA A 718 6.00 11.50 3.44
C ALA A 718 5.72 12.42 4.63
N MET A 719 6.31 12.16 5.79
CA MET A 719 6.14 13.03 6.96
C MET A 719 6.64 14.46 6.70
N THR A 720 7.73 14.60 5.94
CA THR A 720 8.28 15.92 5.58
C THR A 720 7.39 16.63 4.55
N GLU A 721 6.98 15.94 3.48
CA GLU A 721 6.10 16.49 2.44
C GLU A 721 4.74 16.93 2.99
N ARG A 722 4.25 16.23 4.02
CA ARG A 722 3.00 16.57 4.71
C ARG A 722 3.17 17.67 5.76
N GLY A 723 4.40 18.03 6.13
CA GLY A 723 4.68 18.98 7.21
C GLY A 723 4.45 18.42 8.62
N VAL A 724 4.37 17.08 8.76
CA VAL A 724 4.31 16.41 10.05
C VAL A 724 5.65 16.51 10.76
N VAL A 725 6.75 16.40 10.01
CA VAL A 725 8.12 16.56 10.51
C VAL A 725 8.70 17.87 9.98
N ASP A 726 8.98 18.80 10.88
CA ASP A 726 9.84 19.95 10.62
C ASP A 726 11.30 19.59 10.95
N LEU A 727 12.22 19.96 10.06
CA LEU A 727 13.66 19.73 10.21
C LEU A 727 14.38 20.92 10.86
N GLY A 728 13.69 22.05 11.02
CA GLY A 728 14.16 23.25 11.69
C GLY A 728 13.88 23.25 13.19
N GLU A 729 13.46 24.41 13.71
CA GLU A 729 13.22 24.60 15.15
C GLU A 729 12.04 23.76 15.68
N GLY A 730 11.11 23.35 14.82
CA GLY A 730 9.95 22.52 15.16
C GLY A 730 10.22 21.02 15.28
N MET A 731 11.45 20.54 15.06
CA MET A 731 11.75 19.10 15.08
C MET A 731 11.30 18.41 16.38
N MET A 732 11.59 19.01 17.54
CA MET A 732 11.24 18.40 18.82
C MET A 732 9.72 18.33 19.07
N SER A 733 8.93 19.27 18.55
CA SER A 733 7.47 19.22 18.66
C SER A 733 6.89 18.18 17.71
N SER A 734 7.40 18.06 16.49
CA SER A 734 7.05 16.97 15.57
C SER A 734 7.31 15.59 16.18
N LEU A 735 8.49 15.39 16.78
CA LEU A 735 8.81 14.14 17.48
C LEU A 735 7.89 13.90 18.68
N GLY A 736 7.49 14.95 19.39
CA GLY A 736 6.52 14.88 20.48
C GLY A 736 5.14 14.41 20.02
N ALA A 737 4.62 14.97 18.92
CA ALA A 737 3.33 14.57 18.35
C ALA A 737 3.33 13.09 17.91
N MET A 738 4.41 12.65 17.25
CA MET A 738 4.56 11.25 16.83
C MET A 738 4.74 10.29 18.03
N ARG A 739 5.41 10.74 19.10
CA ARG A 739 5.51 9.97 20.35
C ARG A 739 4.15 9.77 20.99
N ASP A 740 3.33 10.80 21.05
CA ASP A 740 1.96 10.72 21.59
C ASP A 740 1.13 9.70 20.80
N LEU A 741 1.20 9.72 19.47
CA LEU A 741 0.53 8.74 18.61
C LEU A 741 1.05 7.30 18.87
N ASN A 742 2.36 7.11 18.90
CA ASN A 742 2.98 5.80 19.18
C ASN A 742 2.62 5.28 20.59
N ASP A 743 2.50 6.15 21.60
CA ASP A 743 2.06 5.76 22.94
C ASP A 743 0.62 5.24 22.93
N LEU A 744 -0.31 5.94 22.24
CA LEU A 744 -1.70 5.51 22.13
C LEU A 744 -1.84 4.15 21.43
N VAL A 745 -1.09 3.96 20.34
CA VAL A 745 -1.04 2.68 19.60
C VAL A 745 -0.40 1.57 20.44
N TYR A 746 0.69 1.87 21.14
CA TYR A 746 1.35 0.91 22.04
C TYR A 746 0.42 0.38 23.13
N LEU A 747 -0.35 1.27 23.77
CA LEU A 747 -1.33 0.88 24.79
C LEU A 747 -2.43 -0.02 24.19
N GLY A 748 -2.88 0.26 22.96
CA GLY A 748 -3.86 -0.56 22.25
C GLY A 748 -3.36 -1.98 22.01
N LEU A 749 -2.13 -2.13 21.51
CA LEU A 749 -1.52 -3.44 21.21
C LEU A 749 -1.18 -4.25 22.47
N LYS A 750 -0.81 -3.58 23.57
CA LYS A 750 -0.49 -4.22 24.85
C LYS A 750 -1.74 -4.71 25.59
N SER A 751 -2.90 -4.10 25.37
CA SER A 751 -4.13 -4.46 26.08
C SER A 751 -4.64 -5.84 25.68
N LYS A 752 -5.06 -6.65 26.66
CA LYS A 752 -5.49 -8.05 26.46
C LYS A 752 -6.85 -8.40 27.08
N ASN A 753 -7.49 -7.49 27.81
CA ASN A 753 -8.65 -7.80 28.67
C ASN A 753 -9.90 -6.95 28.40
N ASN A 754 -9.93 -6.18 27.31
CA ASN A 754 -11.02 -5.26 26.92
C ASN A 754 -11.27 -4.12 27.93
N GLU A 755 -10.33 -3.86 28.84
CA GLU A 755 -10.42 -2.72 29.75
C GLU A 755 -9.75 -1.49 29.13
N ALA A 756 -10.22 -0.31 29.52
CA ALA A 756 -9.60 0.94 29.12
C ALA A 756 -8.30 1.16 29.91
N ALA A 757 -7.24 1.62 29.23
CA ALA A 757 -6.05 2.10 29.89
C ALA A 757 -6.30 3.51 30.46
N TYR A 758 -5.82 3.77 31.67
CA TYR A 758 -5.94 5.08 32.32
C TYR A 758 -4.58 5.78 32.31
N THR A 759 -4.53 6.99 31.77
CA THR A 759 -3.26 7.73 31.61
C THR A 759 -3.35 9.19 32.01
N ILE A 760 -2.23 9.73 32.49
CA ILE A 760 -2.06 11.17 32.71
C ILE A 760 -0.87 11.65 31.88
N VAL A 761 -1.05 12.73 31.12
CA VAL A 761 0.04 13.49 30.51
C VAL A 761 0.37 14.67 31.41
N HIS A 762 1.57 14.65 31.99
CA HIS A 762 2.07 15.66 32.92
C HIS A 762 3.55 15.95 32.67
N GLU A 763 3.91 17.24 32.61
CA GLU A 763 5.28 17.70 32.31
C GLU A 763 5.90 17.06 31.05
N GLY A 764 5.07 16.81 30.03
CA GLY A 764 5.50 16.19 28.77
C GLY A 764 5.73 14.68 28.82
N LYS A 765 5.37 14.02 29.93
CA LYS A 765 5.46 12.57 30.12
C LYS A 765 4.08 11.94 30.25
N ARG A 766 3.94 10.71 29.73
CA ARG A 766 2.73 9.91 29.85
C ARG A 766 2.90 8.85 30.94
N LEU A 767 2.07 8.95 31.96
CA LEU A 767 1.98 7.98 33.06
C LEU A 767 0.80 7.05 32.83
N VAL A 768 1.00 5.75 33.05
CA VAL A 768 -0.02 4.70 32.94
C VAL A 768 -0.35 4.18 34.33
N TYR A 769 -1.64 3.99 34.57
CA TYR A 769 -2.17 3.57 35.87
C TYR A 769 -2.64 2.12 35.79
N ASP A 770 -2.35 1.36 36.86
CA ASP A 770 -2.78 -0.04 36.97
C ASP A 770 -4.30 -0.14 37.20
N ASN A 771 -4.96 0.91 37.69
CA ASN A 771 -6.41 0.94 37.93
C ASN A 771 -6.98 2.38 37.86
N LYS A 772 -8.31 2.45 37.69
CA LYS A 772 -9.07 3.71 37.59
C LYS A 772 -9.01 4.57 38.86
N ALA A 773 -9.11 3.96 40.05
CA ALA A 773 -9.20 4.70 41.31
C ALA A 773 -7.92 5.52 41.60
N ASP A 774 -6.75 4.95 41.31
CA ASP A 774 -5.49 5.68 41.43
C ASP A 774 -5.36 6.81 40.42
N TRP A 775 -5.84 6.58 39.19
CA TRP A 775 -5.90 7.62 38.16
C TRP A 775 -6.82 8.78 38.58
N GLU A 776 -8.04 8.51 39.04
CA GLU A 776 -8.98 9.53 39.51
C GLU A 776 -8.44 10.35 40.68
N ALA A 777 -7.76 9.69 41.63
CA ALA A 777 -7.14 10.36 42.76
C ALA A 777 -6.08 11.38 42.31
N ASP A 778 -5.26 11.01 41.33
CA ASP A 778 -4.21 11.87 40.80
C ASP A 778 -4.74 12.96 39.86
N VAL A 779 -5.77 12.67 39.05
CA VAL A 779 -6.49 13.69 38.27
C VAL A 779 -7.05 14.76 39.20
N LYS A 780 -7.68 14.37 40.31
CA LYS A 780 -8.19 15.29 41.32
C LYS A 780 -7.07 16.08 41.99
N LYS A 781 -5.94 15.45 42.27
CA LYS A 781 -4.74 16.11 42.84
C LYS A 781 -4.21 17.21 41.91
N LEU A 782 -4.30 17.02 40.60
CA LEU A 782 -3.91 17.98 39.56
C LEU A 782 -4.99 19.03 39.25
N GLY A 783 -6.14 19.01 39.95
CA GLY A 783 -7.23 19.95 39.73
C GLY A 783 -8.06 19.66 38.46
N GLY A 784 -7.99 18.43 37.95
CA GLY A 784 -8.78 17.98 36.81
C GLY A 784 -10.22 17.62 37.17
N GLU A 785 -11.11 17.71 36.18
CA GLU A 785 -12.48 17.21 36.27
C GLU A 785 -12.55 15.82 35.63
N ILE A 786 -13.15 14.87 36.36
CA ILE A 786 -13.41 13.51 35.87
C ILE A 786 -14.75 13.56 35.13
N PRO A 787 -14.82 13.14 33.86
CA PRO A 787 -16.08 13.05 33.14
C PRO A 787 -17.07 12.18 33.93
N ALA A 788 -18.35 12.58 33.99
CA ALA A 788 -19.38 11.68 34.50
C ALA A 788 -19.40 10.40 33.64
N GLU A 789 -19.52 9.23 34.28
CA GLU A 789 -19.68 7.97 33.55
C GLU A 789 -21.00 8.03 32.77
N ASP A 790 -20.94 7.83 31.45
CA ASP A 790 -22.10 7.59 30.58
C ASP A 790 -22.55 6.12 30.66
#